data_AF-A0A7S0EIU4-F1
#
_entry.id   AF-A0A7S0EIU4-F1
#
_cell.length_a   1.000
_cell.length_b   1.000
_cell.length_c   1.000
_cell.angle_alpha   90.00
_cell.angle_beta   90.00
_cell.angle_gamma   90.00
#
_symmetry.space_group_name_H-M   'P 1'
#
loop_
_entity.id
_entity.type
_entity.pdbx_description
1 polymer ?
#
loop_
_entity_poly.entity_id
_entity_poly.type
_entity_poly.pdbx_seq_one_letter_code
_entity_poly.pdbx_strand_id
1 'polypeptide(L)'
;MAPVSGKVKGAAEALKGVLEANGISEKVAQEEPESVKQIEMFLFNFSKIQSLEIFTGLTSLFICQQAIHEMECLDSLHHLESLWICETNISKIKGLDKNTKLERLFLYSNKIRKIENLGHLTLVHTLWLQDNEISEIENLEALCNLKQLSLARNKIHEIGTTLDSCTNLSELNLAGNELWSFKDLLNITRSTSLRKLAFNDPDWGDNPVCDLCNYQTYVFFHLQQLSHMDTLPIPEEGKQLAEATYMKKKMYYNMRIKTLKRNTTNILRKGRDAYLSLKEELSKTLMILIRQQKDIERETLECQFGKATMDANQAASYKAKLRLLKEAIENKQNEIQEAENMMLNMKTQVCAISDYNTSRLIVELETGGNIRLEDGKPSDVWYSSCVDLVNSRFFQQDFQAYGVSDLRVVRVTRIHNRFLRNRFEERLEQLVDTSDGSYKRSLEYLFYGQDPRLPGEILRVAEEGFRPSDFYGEIGMEAAVSLSNSLSIADIPRIQDALKKQGVSCNPDGTPKMRYGIELGNGQLLITKVFLARCTAEKNATKTNSETGQDEPAEDLDTQKPIPLNRNNYPKHDSVYRVKAADTKQRTWFVFDHYLVLPEYLVEFEYVMKHKSVPDPPLSFMTELVEKGVLHPQNETEASDMGPLARSLIKFLYQCNLKVQSNNPEEDECTKILNSPPIIPDRSSITMISLDTIMVRCGA
;
A
#
# COMPACT_ATOMS: atom_id res chain seq x y z
N MET A 1 10.38 -30.15 45.98
CA MET A 1 11.43 -29.41 46.71
C MET A 1 10.92 -28.00 46.95
N ALA A 2 11.08 -27.47 48.16
CA ALA A 2 10.65 -26.11 48.50
C ALA A 2 11.49 -25.06 47.74
N PRO A 3 10.93 -23.90 47.34
CA PRO A 3 11.70 -22.85 46.70
C PRO A 3 12.72 -22.30 47.72
N VAL A 4 14.00 -22.33 47.37
CA VAL A 4 15.04 -21.66 48.14
C VAL A 4 14.84 -20.15 47.95
N SER A 5 14.02 -19.55 48.80
CA SER A 5 13.77 -18.11 48.84
C SER A 5 14.96 -17.41 49.46
N GLY A 6 16.02 -17.21 48.68
CA GLY A 6 17.18 -16.42 49.06
C GLY A 6 17.84 -15.85 47.81
N LYS A 7 17.92 -14.52 47.70
CA LYS A 7 18.86 -13.90 46.75
C LYS A 7 20.26 -14.46 47.07
N VAL A 8 20.82 -15.28 46.18
CA VAL A 8 22.17 -15.83 46.35
C VAL A 8 23.16 -14.65 46.38
N LYS A 9 23.88 -14.46 47.49
CA LYS A 9 24.72 -13.29 47.73
C LYS A 9 26.19 -13.65 47.46
N GLY A 10 26.53 -13.78 46.17
CA GLY A 10 27.92 -13.82 45.69
C GLY A 10 28.17 -14.88 44.62
N ALA A 11 29.21 -14.66 43.80
CA ALA A 11 29.57 -15.57 42.70
C ALA A 11 29.94 -16.99 43.19
N ALA A 12 30.60 -17.10 44.35
CA ALA A 12 30.95 -18.39 44.95
C ALA A 12 29.73 -19.18 45.47
N GLU A 13 28.76 -18.50 46.10
CA GLU A 13 27.50 -19.15 46.51
C GLU A 13 26.65 -19.54 45.30
N ALA A 14 26.68 -18.74 44.23
CA ALA A 14 25.98 -19.04 42.99
C ALA A 14 26.56 -20.27 42.31
N LEU A 15 27.90 -20.36 42.20
CA LEU A 15 28.57 -21.54 41.67
C LEU A 15 28.21 -22.78 42.48
N LYS A 16 28.24 -22.68 43.83
CA LYS A 16 27.86 -23.80 44.68
C LYS A 16 26.42 -24.25 44.47
N GLY A 17 25.47 -23.32 44.35
CA GLY A 17 24.09 -23.63 44.03
C GLY A 17 23.93 -24.32 42.66
N VAL A 18 24.66 -23.87 41.64
CA VAL A 18 24.68 -24.52 40.32
C VAL A 18 25.27 -25.92 40.40
N LEU A 19 26.38 -26.11 41.11
CA LEU A 19 27.01 -27.41 41.32
C LEU A 19 26.06 -28.40 42.00
N GLU A 20 25.43 -27.99 43.10
CA GLU A 20 24.46 -28.80 43.84
C GLU A 20 23.25 -29.18 42.97
N ALA A 21 22.72 -28.23 42.20
CA ALA A 21 21.59 -28.45 41.29
C ALA A 21 21.88 -29.49 40.19
N ASN A 22 23.12 -29.54 39.74
CA ASN A 22 23.58 -30.41 38.67
C ASN A 22 24.23 -31.71 39.18
N GLY A 23 24.26 -31.93 40.49
CA GLY A 23 24.93 -33.09 41.10
C GLY A 23 26.45 -33.11 40.87
N ILE A 24 27.07 -31.96 40.59
CA ILE A 24 28.50 -31.84 40.34
C ILE A 24 29.20 -31.59 41.67
N SER A 25 30.15 -32.46 42.05
CA SER A 25 30.93 -32.24 43.28
C SER A 25 31.93 -31.10 43.12
N GLU A 26 32.22 -30.36 44.20
CA GLU A 26 33.24 -29.30 44.20
C GLU A 26 34.62 -29.82 43.75
N LYS A 27 34.95 -31.10 44.01
CA LYS A 27 36.18 -31.74 43.52
C LYS A 27 36.22 -31.82 42.00
N VAL A 28 35.14 -32.27 41.37
CA VAL A 28 35.05 -32.36 39.90
C VAL A 28 35.18 -30.96 39.28
N ALA A 29 34.55 -29.95 39.88
CA ALA A 29 34.64 -28.58 39.40
C ALA A 29 36.05 -27.96 39.51
N GLN A 30 36.90 -28.45 40.43
CA GLN A 30 38.27 -27.95 40.63
C GLN A 30 39.31 -28.76 39.87
N GLU A 31 39.19 -30.09 39.86
CA GLU A 31 40.21 -31.00 39.33
C GLU A 31 39.95 -31.39 37.87
N GLU A 32 38.68 -31.48 37.46
CA GLU A 32 38.28 -31.97 36.13
C GLU A 32 37.12 -31.16 35.52
N PRO A 33 37.17 -29.81 35.47
CA PRO A 33 36.04 -29.00 34.99
C PRO A 33 35.69 -29.25 33.51
N GLU A 34 36.65 -29.73 32.70
CA GLU A 34 36.44 -30.09 31.29
C GLU A 34 35.57 -31.35 31.09
N SER A 35 35.44 -32.18 32.14
CA SER A 35 34.61 -33.38 32.13
C SER A 35 33.11 -33.04 32.14
N VAL A 36 32.75 -31.86 32.65
CA VAL A 36 31.37 -31.40 32.72
C VAL A 36 30.88 -31.00 31.32
N LYS A 37 29.90 -31.74 30.80
CA LYS A 37 29.34 -31.52 29.47
C LYS A 37 28.01 -30.77 29.46
N GLN A 38 27.28 -30.82 30.55
CA GLN A 38 25.94 -30.24 30.67
C GLN A 38 25.78 -29.51 32.00
N ILE A 39 25.17 -28.33 31.94
CA ILE A 39 24.79 -27.51 33.10
C ILE A 39 23.37 -27.01 32.89
N GLU A 40 22.56 -27.13 33.93
CA GLU A 40 21.18 -26.67 34.03
C GLU A 40 21.03 -25.67 35.17
N MET A 41 20.40 -24.54 34.89
CA MET A 41 20.15 -23.45 35.83
C MET A 41 18.64 -23.15 35.81
N PHE A 42 17.91 -23.69 36.79
CA PHE A 42 16.45 -23.57 36.90
C PHE A 42 16.02 -23.08 38.30
N LEU A 43 15.10 -22.12 38.38
CA LEU A 43 14.48 -21.60 39.63
C LEU A 43 15.39 -20.97 40.71
N PHE A 44 16.67 -20.72 40.43
CA PHE A 44 17.59 -20.10 41.42
C PHE A 44 17.52 -18.56 41.50
N ASN A 45 16.78 -17.90 40.60
CA ASN A 45 16.65 -16.45 40.50
C ASN A 45 17.99 -15.70 40.42
N PHE A 46 18.94 -16.24 39.64
CA PHE A 46 20.20 -15.57 39.35
C PHE A 46 19.96 -14.30 38.52
N SER A 47 20.66 -13.22 38.86
CA SER A 47 20.60 -11.96 38.13
C SER A 47 21.58 -11.88 36.95
N LYS A 48 22.58 -12.77 36.92
CA LYS A 48 23.65 -12.79 35.92
C LYS A 48 24.12 -14.23 35.67
N ILE A 49 24.57 -14.48 34.46
CA ILE A 49 25.37 -15.66 34.12
C ILE A 49 26.77 -15.41 34.69
N GLN A 50 27.22 -16.23 35.64
CA GLN A 50 28.52 -16.08 36.27
C GLN A 50 29.10 -17.43 36.64
N SER A 51 30.44 -17.48 36.76
CA SER A 51 31.17 -18.67 37.21
C SER A 51 31.03 -19.90 36.30
N LEU A 52 30.51 -19.75 35.08
CA LEU A 52 30.49 -20.82 34.07
C LEU A 52 31.80 -20.90 33.28
N GLU A 53 32.65 -19.88 33.37
CA GLU A 53 33.88 -19.76 32.57
C GLU A 53 34.87 -20.92 32.79
N ILE A 54 34.78 -21.59 33.94
CA ILE A 54 35.61 -22.73 34.32
C ILE A 54 35.27 -24.01 33.52
N PHE A 55 34.02 -24.16 33.07
CA PHE A 55 33.54 -25.37 32.39
C PHE A 55 33.75 -25.27 30.88
N THR A 56 35.01 -25.15 30.45
CA THR A 56 35.38 -24.98 29.03
C THR A 56 34.95 -26.15 28.13
N GLY A 57 34.75 -27.34 28.73
CA GLY A 57 34.33 -28.56 28.05
C GLY A 57 32.82 -28.68 27.81
N LEU A 58 32.02 -27.68 28.18
CA LEU A 58 30.56 -27.69 28.12
C LEU A 58 30.05 -27.75 26.67
N THR A 59 29.13 -28.69 26.41
CA THR A 59 28.45 -28.83 25.11
C THR A 59 26.98 -28.43 25.18
N SER A 60 26.35 -28.50 26.36
CA SER A 60 24.95 -28.12 26.56
C SER A 60 24.77 -27.21 27.79
N LEU A 61 24.11 -26.07 27.60
CA LEU A 61 23.79 -25.13 28.67
C LEU A 61 22.29 -24.83 28.66
N PHE A 62 21.64 -25.03 29.81
CA PHE A 62 20.23 -24.73 30.01
C PHE A 62 20.06 -23.68 31.09
N ILE A 63 19.42 -22.57 30.75
CA ILE A 63 19.11 -21.46 31.65
C ILE A 63 17.63 -21.16 31.48
N CYS A 64 16.83 -21.41 32.51
CA CYS A 64 15.38 -21.23 32.45
C CYS A 64 14.85 -20.59 33.73
N GLN A 65 13.86 -19.70 33.59
CA GLN A 65 13.20 -19.00 34.70
C GLN A 65 14.19 -18.31 35.65
N GLN A 66 15.11 -17.52 35.08
CA GLN A 66 16.09 -16.70 35.81
C GLN A 66 15.87 -15.21 35.56
N ALA A 67 16.24 -14.36 36.52
CA ALA A 67 16.20 -12.89 36.38
C ALA A 67 17.42 -12.34 35.63
N ILE A 68 17.86 -13.02 34.56
CA ILE A 68 19.00 -12.62 33.74
C ILE A 68 18.52 -11.61 32.69
N HIS A 69 19.26 -10.51 32.56
CA HIS A 69 18.97 -9.44 31.59
C HIS A 69 19.93 -9.44 30.39
N GLU A 70 21.07 -10.10 30.52
CA GLU A 70 22.17 -10.01 29.55
C GLU A 70 22.85 -11.37 29.36
N MET A 71 23.16 -11.70 28.11
CA MET A 71 24.00 -12.84 27.74
C MET A 71 25.47 -12.45 27.94
N GLU A 72 26.09 -12.96 28.99
CA GLU A 72 27.50 -12.69 29.34
C GLU A 72 28.18 -13.99 29.77
N CYS A 73 29.52 -13.99 29.83
CA CYS A 73 30.32 -15.13 30.30
C CYS A 73 30.15 -16.42 29.47
N LEU A 74 29.84 -16.31 28.17
CA LEU A 74 29.76 -17.45 27.23
C LEU A 74 31.00 -17.60 26.34
N ASP A 75 31.90 -16.61 26.35
CA ASP A 75 33.06 -16.54 25.45
C ASP A 75 34.05 -17.70 25.59
N SER A 76 34.18 -18.28 26.79
CA SER A 76 35.09 -19.41 27.05
C SER A 76 34.48 -20.79 26.72
N LEU A 77 33.18 -20.84 26.39
CA LEU A 77 32.44 -22.09 26.12
C LEU A 77 32.53 -22.48 24.64
N HIS A 78 33.75 -22.67 24.13
CA HIS A 78 34.03 -22.91 22.70
C HIS A 78 33.43 -24.20 22.12
N HIS A 79 33.04 -25.14 23.00
CA HIS A 79 32.49 -26.45 22.64
C HIS A 79 30.95 -26.51 22.69
N LEU A 80 30.29 -25.38 22.92
CA LEU A 80 28.84 -25.34 23.07
C LEU A 80 28.13 -25.69 21.75
N GLU A 81 27.30 -26.73 21.80
CA GLU A 81 26.50 -27.26 20.68
C GLU A 81 25.00 -26.93 20.87
N SER A 82 24.54 -26.87 22.12
CA SER A 82 23.14 -26.58 22.46
C SER A 82 23.05 -25.54 23.57
N LEU A 83 22.38 -24.42 23.28
CA LEU A 83 22.15 -23.34 24.23
C LEU A 83 20.67 -23.04 24.39
N TRP A 84 20.19 -23.09 25.63
CA TRP A 84 18.83 -22.74 26.00
C TRP A 84 18.90 -21.59 27.00
N ILE A 85 18.34 -20.44 26.63
CA ILE A 85 18.12 -19.33 27.55
C ILE A 85 16.68 -18.86 27.39
N CYS A 86 15.80 -19.37 28.23
CA CYS A 86 14.36 -19.27 28.06
C CYS A 86 13.68 -18.70 29.30
N GLU A 87 12.55 -18.00 29.13
CA GLU A 87 11.81 -17.39 30.24
C GLU A 87 12.71 -16.48 31.11
N THR A 88 13.50 -15.62 30.45
CA THR A 88 14.35 -14.62 31.10
C THR A 88 14.02 -13.21 30.59
N ASN A 89 14.83 -12.21 30.95
CA ASN A 89 14.62 -10.81 30.57
C ASN A 89 15.66 -10.31 29.56
N ILE A 90 16.22 -11.20 28.74
CA ILE A 90 17.21 -10.84 27.72
C ILE A 90 16.55 -9.99 26.63
N SER A 91 17.18 -8.86 26.32
CA SER A 91 16.70 -7.93 25.29
C SER A 91 17.52 -7.92 24.01
N LYS A 92 18.73 -8.48 24.03
CA LYS A 92 19.68 -8.49 22.93
C LYS A 92 20.45 -9.80 22.87
N ILE A 93 20.70 -10.28 21.66
CA ILE A 93 21.54 -11.45 21.41
C ILE A 93 22.99 -10.98 21.36
N LYS A 94 23.79 -11.33 22.38
CA LYS A 94 25.21 -10.95 22.45
C LYS A 94 26.05 -12.05 23.10
N GLY A 95 27.38 -11.94 22.96
CA GLY A 95 28.32 -12.87 23.61
C GLY A 95 28.34 -14.27 23.02
N LEU A 96 27.92 -14.43 21.75
CA LEU A 96 27.97 -15.71 21.03
C LEU A 96 29.15 -15.79 20.03
N ASP A 97 30.00 -14.77 19.99
CA ASP A 97 31.08 -14.59 19.01
C ASP A 97 32.07 -15.78 18.96
N LYS A 98 32.23 -16.50 20.07
CA LYS A 98 33.17 -17.63 20.22
C LYS A 98 32.51 -19.00 20.16
N ASN A 99 31.17 -19.09 20.13
CA ASN A 99 30.43 -20.35 20.19
C ASN A 99 30.10 -20.89 18.80
N THR A 100 31.10 -20.97 17.91
CA THR A 100 30.92 -21.32 16.48
C THR A 100 30.46 -22.77 16.24
N LYS A 101 30.38 -23.59 17.28
CA LYS A 101 29.91 -24.98 17.25
C LYS A 101 28.42 -25.14 17.57
N LEU A 102 27.71 -24.05 17.83
CA LEU A 102 26.28 -24.10 18.13
C LEU A 102 25.48 -24.69 16.97
N GLU A 103 24.68 -25.70 17.29
CA GLU A 103 23.76 -26.38 16.38
C GLU A 103 22.30 -26.07 16.74
N ARG A 104 22.01 -25.89 18.04
CA ARG A 104 20.67 -25.64 18.58
C ARG A 104 20.68 -24.42 19.49
N LEU A 105 19.83 -23.44 19.17
CA LEU A 105 19.70 -22.20 19.93
C LEU A 105 18.23 -21.94 20.27
N PHE A 106 17.93 -21.92 21.56
CA PHE A 106 16.60 -21.67 22.10
C PHE A 106 16.63 -20.40 22.95
N LEU A 107 15.93 -19.37 22.50
CA LEU A 107 15.87 -18.04 23.12
C LEU A 107 14.42 -17.56 23.28
N TYR A 108 13.50 -18.49 23.53
CA TYR A 108 12.07 -18.20 23.61
C TYR A 108 11.65 -17.57 24.95
N SER A 109 10.53 -16.85 24.93
CA SER A 109 9.98 -16.15 26.10
C SER A 109 11.00 -15.18 26.72
N ASN A 110 11.51 -14.27 25.91
CA ASN A 110 12.44 -13.21 26.31
C ASN A 110 11.89 -11.83 25.89
N LYS A 111 12.75 -10.81 25.78
CA LYS A 111 12.42 -9.44 25.35
C LYS A 111 13.26 -9.00 24.15
N ILE A 112 13.68 -9.95 23.31
CA ILE A 112 14.54 -9.71 22.16
C ILE A 112 13.75 -8.92 21.12
N ARG A 113 14.31 -7.80 20.65
CA ARG A 113 13.68 -6.93 19.64
C ARG A 113 14.23 -7.12 18.23
N LYS A 114 15.45 -7.64 18.12
CA LYS A 114 16.18 -7.78 16.85
C LYS A 114 16.94 -9.09 16.83
N ILE A 115 16.98 -9.70 15.65
CA ILE A 115 17.83 -10.85 15.37
C ILE A 115 19.21 -10.30 15.03
N GLU A 116 20.18 -10.50 15.91
CA GLU A 116 21.54 -9.98 15.76
C GLU A 116 22.57 -10.99 16.29
N ASN A 117 23.84 -10.83 15.92
CA ASN A 117 24.93 -11.69 16.40
C ASN A 117 24.72 -13.20 16.16
N LEU A 118 24.12 -13.58 15.02
CA LEU A 118 23.95 -14.98 14.59
C LEU A 118 24.69 -15.33 13.30
N GLY A 119 25.15 -14.34 12.51
CA GLY A 119 25.65 -14.57 11.15
C GLY A 119 26.89 -15.48 11.05
N HIS A 120 27.68 -15.61 12.11
CA HIS A 120 28.83 -16.50 12.19
C HIS A 120 28.50 -17.93 12.66
N LEU A 121 27.27 -18.19 13.14
CA LEU A 121 26.85 -19.48 13.68
C LEU A 121 26.35 -20.44 12.59
N THR A 122 27.20 -20.71 11.59
CA THR A 122 26.81 -21.42 10.36
C THR A 122 26.36 -22.87 10.56
N LEU A 123 26.59 -23.47 11.74
CA LEU A 123 26.19 -24.83 12.07
C LEU A 123 24.78 -24.94 12.68
N VAL A 124 24.15 -23.81 13.00
CA VAL A 124 22.81 -23.80 13.60
C VAL A 124 21.80 -24.40 12.64
N HIS A 125 21.12 -25.45 13.09
CA HIS A 125 20.02 -26.09 12.38
C HIS A 125 18.66 -25.90 13.05
N THR A 126 18.62 -25.53 14.33
CA THR A 126 17.39 -25.24 15.07
C THR A 126 17.50 -23.91 15.79
N LEU A 127 16.61 -22.97 15.48
CA LEU A 127 16.53 -21.63 16.09
C LEU A 127 15.11 -21.33 16.55
N TRP A 128 14.92 -21.19 17.85
CA TRP A 128 13.62 -20.90 18.46
C TRP A 128 13.66 -19.55 19.17
N LEU A 129 12.82 -18.63 18.69
CA LEU A 129 12.72 -17.23 19.12
C LEU A 129 11.27 -16.84 19.42
N GLN A 130 10.39 -17.82 19.68
CA GLN A 130 8.99 -17.52 19.98
C GLN A 130 8.81 -16.69 21.25
N ASP A 131 7.71 -15.93 21.34
CA ASP A 131 7.36 -15.10 22.50
C ASP A 131 8.45 -14.05 22.81
N ASN A 132 8.78 -13.25 21.80
CA ASN A 132 9.71 -12.12 21.86
C ASN A 132 9.06 -10.85 21.28
N GLU A 133 9.85 -9.80 21.04
CA GLU A 133 9.39 -8.52 20.51
C GLU A 133 10.03 -8.17 19.15
N ILE A 134 10.31 -9.20 18.34
CA ILE A 134 10.96 -9.06 17.04
C ILE A 134 9.95 -8.52 16.01
N SER A 135 10.30 -7.47 15.28
CA SER A 135 9.44 -6.87 14.25
C SER A 135 9.83 -7.23 12.81
N GLU A 136 11.07 -7.68 12.60
CA GLU A 136 11.64 -7.93 11.28
C GLU A 136 12.45 -9.23 11.27
N ILE A 137 12.37 -9.96 10.16
CA ILE A 137 13.19 -11.15 9.93
C ILE A 137 14.49 -10.69 9.24
N GLU A 138 15.55 -10.51 10.01
CA GLU A 138 16.84 -10.01 9.54
C GLU A 138 18.01 -10.88 10.02
N ASN A 139 19.18 -10.75 9.39
CA ASN A 139 20.45 -11.34 9.82
C ASN A 139 20.47 -12.88 9.91
N LEU A 140 19.67 -13.57 9.10
CA LEU A 140 19.64 -15.04 9.00
C LEU A 140 20.28 -15.56 7.70
N GLU A 141 20.77 -14.69 6.82
CA GLU A 141 21.22 -15.03 5.47
C GLU A 141 22.38 -16.02 5.43
N ALA A 142 23.22 -16.02 6.48
CA ALA A 142 24.37 -16.91 6.60
C ALA A 142 24.03 -18.29 7.18
N LEU A 143 22.82 -18.49 7.73
CA LEU A 143 22.40 -19.74 8.37
C LEU A 143 21.87 -20.75 7.35
N CYS A 144 22.72 -21.16 6.41
CA CYS A 144 22.36 -22.08 5.33
C CYS A 144 21.97 -23.50 5.83
N ASN A 145 22.40 -23.89 7.04
CA ASN A 145 22.06 -25.18 7.65
C ASN A 145 20.77 -25.14 8.49
N LEU A 146 20.10 -23.98 8.60
CA LEU A 146 18.88 -23.85 9.37
C LEU A 146 17.78 -24.75 8.82
N LYS A 147 17.24 -25.64 9.65
CA LYS A 147 16.16 -26.59 9.31
C LYS A 147 14.84 -26.26 9.99
N GLN A 148 14.89 -25.69 11.19
CA GLN A 148 13.74 -25.34 12.00
C GLN A 148 13.88 -23.91 12.52
N LEU A 149 12.90 -23.07 12.21
CA LEU A 149 12.79 -21.70 12.69
C LEU A 149 11.42 -21.48 13.33
N SER A 150 11.41 -21.09 14.60
CA SER A 150 10.20 -20.67 15.30
C SER A 150 10.31 -19.20 15.67
N LEU A 151 9.42 -18.39 15.10
CA LEU A 151 9.25 -16.96 15.34
C LEU A 151 7.83 -16.65 15.83
N ALA A 152 7.13 -17.66 16.37
CA ALA A 152 5.75 -17.50 16.81
C ALA A 152 5.61 -16.43 17.91
N ARG A 153 4.47 -15.74 17.99
CA ARG A 153 4.19 -14.71 18.99
C ARG A 153 5.26 -13.61 19.06
N ASN A 154 5.49 -12.97 17.92
CA ASN A 154 6.36 -11.79 17.74
C ASN A 154 5.53 -10.65 17.10
N LYS A 155 6.19 -9.61 16.58
CA LYS A 155 5.55 -8.43 15.96
C LYS A 155 5.90 -8.32 14.48
N ILE A 156 6.07 -9.46 13.79
CA ILE A 156 6.53 -9.48 12.40
C ILE A 156 5.38 -9.08 11.49
N HIS A 157 5.58 -8.02 10.71
CA HIS A 157 4.58 -7.53 9.75
C HIS A 157 4.87 -7.93 8.30
N GLU A 158 6.12 -8.33 8.00
CA GLU A 158 6.56 -8.77 6.67
C GLU A 158 7.60 -9.89 6.77
N ILE A 159 7.60 -10.79 5.78
CA ILE A 159 8.54 -11.93 5.73
C ILE A 159 9.85 -11.56 5.03
N GLY A 160 9.79 -10.63 4.07
CA GLY A 160 10.95 -10.19 3.30
C GLY A 160 11.60 -11.31 2.46
N THR A 161 12.89 -11.15 2.16
CA THR A 161 13.70 -12.09 1.36
C THR A 161 14.82 -12.75 2.14
N THR A 162 15.01 -12.41 3.42
CA THR A 162 16.12 -12.92 4.25
C THR A 162 16.13 -14.44 4.35
N LEU A 163 14.96 -15.08 4.34
CA LEU A 163 14.84 -16.55 4.39
C LEU A 163 15.21 -17.26 3.07
N ASP A 164 15.43 -16.54 1.97
CA ASP A 164 15.76 -17.13 0.66
C ASP A 164 17.09 -17.91 0.69
N SER A 165 18.04 -17.45 1.52
CA SER A 165 19.35 -18.09 1.70
C SER A 165 19.31 -19.34 2.60
N CYS A 166 18.26 -19.52 3.40
CA CYS A 166 18.06 -20.67 4.29
C CYS A 166 17.56 -21.89 3.50
N THR A 167 18.39 -22.39 2.59
CA THR A 167 18.01 -23.44 1.62
C THR A 167 17.62 -24.78 2.24
N ASN A 168 17.99 -25.04 3.50
CA ASN A 168 17.62 -26.25 4.24
C ASN A 168 16.39 -26.10 5.15
N LEU A 169 15.75 -24.93 5.16
CA LEU A 169 14.64 -24.64 6.07
C LEU A 169 13.42 -25.51 5.74
N SER A 170 13.08 -26.41 6.65
CA SER A 170 12.01 -27.40 6.48
C SER A 170 10.78 -27.12 7.34
N GLU A 171 10.94 -26.43 8.46
CA GLU A 171 9.87 -26.09 9.40
C GLU A 171 9.97 -24.62 9.78
N LEU A 172 8.87 -23.87 9.56
CA LEU A 172 8.75 -22.46 9.88
C LEU A 172 7.46 -22.22 10.66
N ASN A 173 7.57 -21.69 11.87
CA ASN A 173 6.42 -21.25 12.66
C ASN A 173 6.44 -19.71 12.77
N LEU A 174 5.42 -19.07 12.19
CA LEU A 174 5.17 -17.63 12.21
C LEU A 174 3.84 -17.30 12.91
N ALA A 175 3.20 -18.24 13.61
CA ALA A 175 1.93 -18.06 14.28
C ALA A 175 1.93 -16.87 15.27
N GLY A 176 0.79 -16.21 15.47
CA GLY A 176 0.68 -15.06 16.37
C GLY A 176 1.58 -13.86 16.02
N ASN A 177 1.77 -13.58 14.73
CA ASN A 177 2.44 -12.37 14.23
C ASN A 177 1.43 -11.44 13.54
N GLU A 178 1.90 -10.36 12.94
CA GLU A 178 1.08 -9.29 12.37
C GLU A 178 1.10 -9.31 10.83
N LEU A 179 1.06 -10.50 10.22
CA LEU A 179 0.99 -10.66 8.76
C LEU A 179 -0.44 -10.44 8.26
N TRP A 180 -0.63 -9.48 7.35
CA TRP A 180 -1.96 -9.05 6.88
C TRP A 180 -2.27 -9.39 5.42
N SER A 181 -1.27 -9.69 4.59
CA SER A 181 -1.43 -9.73 3.13
C SER A 181 -0.93 -11.03 2.49
N PHE A 182 -1.63 -11.47 1.44
CA PHE A 182 -1.20 -12.59 0.60
C PHE A 182 0.07 -12.30 -0.20
N LYS A 183 0.41 -11.02 -0.39
CA LYS A 183 1.63 -10.60 -1.08
C LYS A 183 2.88 -11.14 -0.36
N ASP A 184 2.89 -11.10 0.97
CA ASP A 184 4.01 -11.59 1.78
C ASP A 184 4.15 -13.11 1.73
N LEU A 185 3.02 -13.82 1.61
CA LEU A 185 3.02 -15.29 1.48
C LEU A 185 3.72 -15.76 0.20
N LEU A 186 3.70 -14.94 -0.86
CA LEU A 186 4.44 -15.24 -2.09
C LEU A 186 5.95 -15.27 -1.88
N ASN A 187 6.49 -14.57 -0.89
CA ASN A 187 7.92 -14.62 -0.61
C ASN A 187 8.36 -16.03 -0.17
N ILE A 188 7.51 -16.75 0.56
CA ILE A 188 7.80 -18.12 1.00
C ILE A 188 7.81 -19.12 -0.16
N THR A 189 7.17 -18.81 -1.30
CA THR A 189 7.18 -19.71 -2.47
C THR A 189 8.59 -19.98 -3.02
N ARG A 190 9.55 -19.11 -2.68
CA ARG A 190 10.98 -19.28 -3.03
C ARG A 190 11.66 -20.37 -2.19
N SER A 191 11.15 -20.66 -0.99
CA SER A 191 11.67 -21.71 -0.11
C SER A 191 11.13 -23.08 -0.54
N THR A 192 11.90 -23.77 -1.39
CA THR A 192 11.53 -25.08 -1.97
C THR A 192 11.69 -26.25 -1.00
N SER A 193 12.50 -26.09 0.06
CA SER A 193 12.75 -27.10 1.08
C SER A 193 11.70 -27.13 2.19
N LEU A 194 10.87 -26.08 2.30
CA LEU A 194 9.86 -25.97 3.34
C LEU A 194 8.82 -27.09 3.25
N ARG A 195 8.48 -27.69 4.39
CA ARG A 195 7.50 -28.79 4.50
C ARG A 195 6.43 -28.50 5.52
N LYS A 196 6.77 -27.83 6.62
CA LYS A 196 5.81 -27.42 7.65
C LYS A 196 5.81 -25.90 7.78
N LEU A 197 4.63 -25.31 7.70
CA LEU A 197 4.44 -23.89 7.85
C LEU A 197 3.25 -23.63 8.77
N ALA A 198 3.38 -22.73 9.74
CA ALA A 198 2.27 -22.32 10.58
C ALA A 198 2.17 -20.79 10.59
N PHE A 199 1.03 -20.27 10.17
CA PHE A 199 0.58 -18.91 10.44
C PHE A 199 -0.49 -18.88 11.54
N ASN A 200 -1.08 -20.03 11.83
CA ASN A 200 -1.92 -20.24 12.98
C ASN A 200 -1.43 -21.46 13.77
N ASP A 201 -1.33 -21.30 15.08
CA ASP A 201 -0.97 -22.33 16.01
C ASP A 201 -1.85 -22.19 17.28
N PRO A 202 -2.57 -23.24 17.73
CA PRO A 202 -3.40 -23.16 18.93
C PRO A 202 -2.67 -22.65 20.17
N ASP A 203 -1.35 -22.87 20.26
CA ASP A 203 -0.55 -22.47 21.41
C ASP A 203 -0.09 -21.00 21.31
N TRP A 204 0.06 -20.45 20.10
CA TRP A 204 0.67 -19.13 19.86
C TRP A 204 -0.27 -18.09 19.26
N GLY A 205 -1.46 -18.49 18.80
CA GLY A 205 -2.43 -17.66 18.13
C GLY A 205 -2.29 -17.66 16.61
N ASP A 206 -3.07 -16.82 15.95
CA ASP A 206 -3.18 -16.69 14.50
C ASP A 206 -2.60 -15.39 13.99
N ASN A 207 -2.26 -15.37 12.70
CA ASN A 207 -1.97 -14.14 11.98
C ASN A 207 -3.28 -13.60 11.38
N PRO A 208 -3.43 -12.26 11.27
CA PRO A 208 -4.61 -11.67 10.62
C PRO A 208 -4.86 -12.14 9.17
N VAL A 209 -3.81 -12.58 8.45
CA VAL A 209 -3.92 -13.18 7.12
C VAL A 209 -4.80 -14.45 7.10
N CYS A 210 -4.91 -15.16 8.23
CA CYS A 210 -5.71 -16.37 8.36
C CYS A 210 -7.22 -16.10 8.23
N ASP A 211 -7.68 -14.89 8.58
CA ASP A 211 -9.08 -14.46 8.47
C ASP A 211 -9.50 -14.04 7.04
N LEU A 212 -8.53 -13.97 6.13
CA LEU A 212 -8.80 -13.57 4.76
C LEU A 212 -9.53 -14.69 4.00
N CYS A 213 -10.44 -14.27 3.11
CA CYS A 213 -11.13 -15.21 2.25
C CYS A 213 -10.12 -15.96 1.39
N ASN A 214 -10.36 -17.26 1.22
CA ASN A 214 -9.54 -18.15 0.40
C ASN A 214 -8.10 -18.36 0.91
N TYR A 215 -7.78 -18.03 2.17
CA TYR A 215 -6.44 -18.21 2.74
C TYR A 215 -5.87 -19.62 2.51
N GLN A 216 -6.60 -20.68 2.91
CA GLN A 216 -6.17 -22.06 2.69
C GLN A 216 -6.01 -22.40 1.20
N THR A 217 -6.96 -21.99 0.36
CA THR A 217 -6.90 -22.20 -1.10
C THR A 217 -5.66 -21.55 -1.70
N TYR A 218 -5.32 -20.34 -1.24
CA TYR A 218 -4.18 -19.58 -1.71
C TYR A 218 -2.87 -20.29 -1.30
N VAL A 219 -2.73 -20.63 -0.03
CA VAL A 219 -1.55 -21.35 0.48
C VAL A 219 -1.39 -22.71 -0.22
N PHE A 220 -2.44 -23.53 -0.31
CA PHE A 220 -2.35 -24.85 -0.94
C PHE A 220 -2.00 -24.78 -2.43
N PHE A 221 -2.47 -23.74 -3.14
CA PHE A 221 -2.16 -23.56 -4.55
C PHE A 221 -0.72 -23.10 -4.77
N HIS A 222 -0.25 -22.12 -4.00
CA HIS A 222 1.06 -21.49 -4.19
C HIS A 222 2.21 -22.25 -3.50
N LEU A 223 1.93 -22.96 -2.42
CA LEU A 223 2.90 -23.67 -1.59
C LEU A 223 2.65 -25.19 -1.61
N GLN A 224 2.65 -25.76 -2.83
CA GLN A 224 2.36 -27.19 -3.04
C GLN A 224 3.37 -28.13 -2.37
N GLN A 225 4.58 -27.65 -2.07
CA GLN A 225 5.64 -28.41 -1.40
C GLN A 225 5.33 -28.74 0.07
N LEU A 226 4.37 -28.05 0.69
CA LEU A 226 4.03 -28.25 2.09
C LEU A 226 3.34 -29.60 2.32
N SER A 227 3.69 -30.24 3.43
CA SER A 227 3.01 -31.43 3.96
C SER A 227 2.13 -31.08 5.17
N HIS A 228 2.47 -30.03 5.90
CA HIS A 228 1.70 -29.54 7.04
C HIS A 228 1.51 -28.03 6.94
N MET A 229 0.31 -27.57 7.27
CA MET A 229 -0.05 -26.16 7.38
C MET A 229 -0.82 -25.95 8.68
N ASP A 230 -0.47 -24.91 9.44
CA ASP A 230 -1.16 -24.51 10.67
C ASP A 230 -1.33 -25.68 11.64
N THR A 231 -0.23 -26.41 11.87
CA THR A 231 -0.13 -27.64 12.70
C THR A 231 -0.87 -28.87 12.18
N LEU A 232 -1.62 -28.76 11.09
CA LEU A 232 -2.43 -29.84 10.51
C LEU A 232 -1.78 -30.42 9.24
N PRO A 233 -1.91 -31.73 8.98
CA PRO A 233 -1.48 -32.32 7.71
C PRO A 233 -2.37 -31.82 6.56
N ILE A 234 -1.76 -31.55 5.40
CA ILE A 234 -2.48 -31.13 4.20
C ILE A 234 -2.95 -32.36 3.42
N PRO A 235 -4.26 -32.62 3.30
CA PRO A 235 -4.76 -33.74 2.50
C PRO A 235 -4.57 -33.47 0.99
N GLU A 236 -4.26 -34.52 0.24
CA GLU A 236 -4.05 -34.43 -1.21
C GLU A 236 -5.32 -33.95 -1.96
N GLU A 237 -6.50 -34.40 -1.51
CA GLU A 237 -7.79 -33.92 -2.02
C GLU A 237 -7.96 -32.41 -1.83
N GLY A 238 -7.46 -31.87 -0.71
CA GLY A 238 -7.47 -30.44 -0.42
C GLY A 238 -6.59 -29.65 -1.38
N LYS A 239 -5.42 -30.18 -1.75
CA LYS A 239 -4.54 -29.59 -2.77
C LYS A 239 -5.20 -29.57 -4.15
N GLN A 240 -5.81 -30.69 -4.55
CA GLN A 240 -6.52 -30.79 -5.83
C GLN A 240 -7.72 -29.83 -5.91
N LEU A 241 -8.49 -29.70 -4.82
CA LEU A 241 -9.60 -28.76 -4.75
C LEU A 241 -9.10 -27.30 -4.83
N ALA A 242 -8.02 -26.97 -4.13
CA ALA A 242 -7.40 -25.65 -4.19
C ALA A 242 -6.92 -25.33 -5.60
N GLU A 243 -6.25 -26.28 -6.27
CA GLU A 243 -5.80 -26.14 -7.64
C GLU A 243 -6.96 -25.92 -8.61
N ALA A 244 -7.99 -26.76 -8.55
CA ALA A 244 -9.17 -26.60 -9.40
C ALA A 244 -9.86 -25.24 -9.18
N THR A 245 -9.96 -24.79 -7.93
CA THR A 245 -10.59 -23.51 -7.57
C THR A 245 -9.78 -22.33 -8.07
N TYR A 246 -8.47 -22.31 -7.80
CA TYR A 246 -7.60 -21.22 -8.24
C TYR A 246 -7.47 -21.17 -9.76
N MET A 247 -7.34 -22.33 -10.43
CA MET A 247 -7.26 -22.38 -11.89
C MET A 247 -8.53 -21.85 -12.55
N LYS A 248 -9.73 -22.15 -12.02
CA LYS A 248 -10.99 -21.55 -12.49
C LYS A 248 -10.96 -20.02 -12.36
N LYS A 249 -10.54 -19.49 -11.21
CA LYS A 249 -10.39 -18.04 -10.99
C LYS A 249 -9.38 -17.43 -11.97
N LYS A 250 -8.20 -18.03 -12.11
CA LYS A 250 -7.15 -17.59 -13.04
C LYS A 250 -7.65 -17.59 -14.49
N MET A 251 -8.40 -18.61 -14.92
CA MET A 251 -9.01 -18.65 -16.25
C MET A 251 -10.02 -17.51 -16.45
N TYR A 252 -10.87 -17.24 -15.46
CA TYR A 252 -11.83 -16.14 -15.50
C TYR A 252 -11.15 -14.78 -15.66
N TYR A 253 -10.18 -14.44 -14.82
CA TYR A 253 -9.47 -13.16 -14.91
C TYR A 253 -8.67 -13.05 -16.22
N ASN A 254 -8.00 -14.12 -16.64
CA ASN A 254 -7.30 -14.14 -17.94
C ASN A 254 -8.27 -13.93 -19.12
N MET A 255 -9.46 -14.51 -19.07
CA MET A 255 -10.50 -14.30 -20.08
C MET A 255 -10.96 -12.84 -20.10
N ARG A 256 -11.19 -12.22 -18.94
CA ARG A 256 -11.56 -10.80 -18.83
C ARG A 256 -10.47 -9.88 -19.36
N ILE A 257 -9.21 -10.11 -18.98
CA ILE A 257 -8.05 -9.34 -19.47
C ILE A 257 -7.93 -9.47 -21.00
N LYS A 258 -8.06 -10.69 -21.54
CA LYS A 258 -8.04 -10.92 -23.00
C LYS A 258 -9.18 -10.18 -23.70
N THR A 259 -10.38 -10.19 -23.12
CA THR A 259 -11.56 -9.49 -23.65
C THR A 259 -11.36 -7.98 -23.64
N LEU A 260 -10.86 -7.43 -22.54
CA LEU A 260 -10.51 -6.02 -22.39
C LEU A 260 -9.47 -5.59 -23.45
N LYS A 261 -8.39 -6.37 -23.60
CA LYS A 261 -7.36 -6.11 -24.62
C LYS A 261 -7.92 -6.18 -26.04
N ARG A 262 -8.78 -7.16 -26.35
CA ARG A 262 -9.46 -7.27 -27.65
C ARG A 262 -10.36 -6.06 -27.92
N ASN A 263 -11.13 -5.63 -26.93
CA ASN A 263 -12.00 -4.45 -27.03
C ASN A 263 -11.16 -3.19 -27.27
N THR A 264 -10.06 -3.04 -26.55
CA THR A 264 -9.09 -1.95 -26.73
C THR A 264 -8.56 -1.90 -28.16
N THR A 265 -8.08 -3.02 -28.70
CA THR A 265 -7.62 -3.11 -30.09
C THR A 265 -8.72 -2.75 -31.10
N ASN A 266 -9.95 -3.19 -30.86
CA ASN A 266 -11.10 -2.85 -31.71
C ASN A 266 -11.43 -1.35 -31.69
N ILE A 267 -11.35 -0.71 -30.51
CA ILE A 267 -11.54 0.74 -30.34
C ILE A 267 -10.49 1.51 -31.10
N LEU A 268 -9.22 1.16 -30.91
CA LEU A 268 -8.09 1.80 -31.58
C LEU A 268 -8.17 1.62 -33.10
N ARG A 269 -8.60 0.45 -33.59
CA ARG A 269 -8.82 0.22 -35.02
C ARG A 269 -9.90 1.14 -35.57
N LYS A 270 -11.07 1.20 -34.94
CA LYS A 270 -12.17 2.09 -35.37
C LYS A 270 -11.78 3.57 -35.35
N GLY A 271 -11.09 4.00 -34.29
CA GLY A 271 -10.55 5.37 -34.18
C GLY A 271 -9.56 5.68 -35.32
N ARG A 272 -8.66 4.73 -35.62
CA ARG A 272 -7.72 4.85 -36.73
C ARG A 272 -8.42 4.93 -38.08
N ASP A 273 -9.41 4.07 -38.34
CA ASP A 273 -10.16 4.06 -39.60
C ASP A 273 -10.88 5.40 -39.82
N ALA A 274 -11.50 5.96 -38.76
CA ALA A 274 -12.13 7.28 -38.80
C ALA A 274 -11.13 8.42 -39.04
N TYR A 275 -9.98 8.39 -38.36
CA TYR A 275 -8.92 9.38 -38.56
C TYR A 275 -8.36 9.33 -40.00
N LEU A 276 -8.13 8.14 -40.56
CA LEU A 276 -7.63 8.00 -41.94
C LEU A 276 -8.63 8.57 -42.95
N SER A 277 -9.93 8.32 -42.76
CA SER A 277 -10.98 8.90 -43.60
C SER A 277 -10.99 10.43 -43.54
N LEU A 278 -10.94 11.00 -42.33
CA LEU A 278 -10.88 12.46 -42.14
C LEU A 278 -9.63 13.06 -42.78
N LYS A 279 -8.47 12.45 -42.54
CA LYS A 279 -7.20 12.92 -43.10
C LYS A 279 -7.23 12.89 -44.63
N GLU A 280 -7.85 11.89 -45.25
CA GLU A 280 -8.00 11.81 -46.71
C GLU A 280 -8.86 12.96 -47.24
N GLU A 281 -10.01 13.26 -46.61
CA GLU A 281 -10.89 14.37 -46.98
C GLU A 281 -10.20 15.74 -46.85
N LEU A 282 -9.52 15.96 -45.72
CA LEU A 282 -8.75 17.19 -45.48
C LEU A 282 -7.60 17.33 -46.49
N SER A 283 -6.90 16.23 -46.78
CA SER A 283 -5.79 16.22 -47.75
C SER A 283 -6.26 16.49 -49.18
N LYS A 284 -7.42 15.95 -49.60
CA LYS A 284 -8.03 16.26 -50.90
C LYS A 284 -8.36 17.74 -51.00
N THR A 285 -8.97 18.29 -49.96
CA THR A 285 -9.32 19.72 -49.91
C THR A 285 -8.07 20.61 -49.96
N LEU A 286 -7.03 20.26 -49.19
CA LEU A 286 -5.75 20.95 -49.19
C LEU A 286 -5.09 20.92 -50.58
N MET A 287 -5.10 19.77 -51.27
CA MET A 287 -4.57 19.65 -52.63
C MET A 287 -5.29 20.57 -53.62
N ILE A 288 -6.62 20.69 -53.52
CA ILE A 288 -7.41 21.61 -54.36
C ILE A 288 -7.01 23.06 -54.10
N LEU A 289 -6.89 23.46 -52.84
CA LEU A 289 -6.49 24.83 -52.47
C LEU A 289 -5.08 25.17 -52.97
N ILE A 290 -4.11 24.26 -52.79
CA ILE A 290 -2.73 24.45 -53.29
C ILE A 290 -2.71 24.58 -54.82
N ARG A 291 -3.53 23.79 -55.53
CA ARG A 291 -3.66 23.90 -56.99
C ARG A 291 -4.22 25.27 -57.40
N GLN A 292 -5.31 25.71 -56.76
CA GLN A 292 -5.91 27.02 -57.01
C GLN A 292 -4.91 28.16 -56.72
N GLN A 293 -4.11 28.04 -55.67
CA GLN A 293 -3.04 29.01 -55.37
C GLN A 293 -2.03 29.06 -56.51
N LYS A 294 -1.51 27.91 -56.97
CA LYS A 294 -0.55 27.84 -58.08
C LYS A 294 -1.11 28.39 -59.39
N ASP A 295 -2.38 28.13 -59.68
CA ASP A 295 -3.04 28.64 -60.88
C ASP A 295 -3.14 30.18 -60.85
N ILE A 296 -3.53 30.77 -59.71
CA ILE A 296 -3.58 32.24 -59.56
C ILE A 296 -2.16 32.85 -59.55
N GLU A 297 -1.16 32.18 -58.96
CA GLU A 297 0.24 32.62 -59.01
C GLU A 297 0.75 32.65 -60.45
N ARG A 298 0.43 31.62 -61.25
CA ARG A 298 0.78 31.58 -62.69
C ARG A 298 0.10 32.70 -63.47
N GLU A 299 -1.21 32.90 -63.29
CA GLU A 299 -1.95 34.01 -63.95
C GLU A 299 -1.37 35.38 -63.56
N THR A 300 -0.99 35.55 -62.30
CA THR A 300 -0.38 36.79 -61.80
C THR A 300 0.98 37.04 -62.46
N LEU A 301 1.80 36.00 -62.65
CA LEU A 301 3.10 36.07 -63.34
C LEU A 301 2.93 36.35 -64.84
N GLU A 302 2.02 35.66 -65.54
CA GLU A 302 1.75 35.88 -66.97
C GLU A 302 1.30 37.31 -67.25
N CYS A 303 0.49 37.88 -66.35
CA CYS A 303 0.03 39.26 -66.45
C CYS A 303 1.13 40.31 -66.13
N GLN A 304 2.22 39.93 -65.43
CA GLN A 304 3.36 40.82 -65.16
C GLN A 304 4.38 40.87 -66.31
N PHE A 305 4.52 39.79 -67.10
CA PHE A 305 5.51 39.67 -68.18
C PHE A 305 4.91 39.69 -69.61
N GLY A 306 3.59 39.58 -69.76
CA GLY A 306 2.89 39.60 -71.05
C GLY A 306 2.64 41.00 -71.63
N LYS A 307 2.36 41.09 -72.94
CA LYS A 307 2.04 42.35 -73.67
C LYS A 307 0.70 43.02 -73.28
N ALA A 308 -0.05 42.47 -72.33
CA ALA A 308 -1.32 43.02 -71.85
C ALA A 308 -1.08 43.80 -70.55
N THR A 309 -1.42 45.10 -70.52
CA THR A 309 -1.36 45.89 -69.28
C THR A 309 -2.44 45.45 -68.29
N MET A 310 -2.04 44.96 -67.12
CA MET A 310 -2.97 44.72 -66.00
C MET A 310 -3.60 46.04 -65.52
N ASP A 311 -4.92 46.07 -65.34
CA ASP A 311 -5.58 47.09 -64.54
C ASP A 311 -5.24 46.90 -63.05
N ALA A 312 -5.04 48.01 -62.32
CA ALA A 312 -4.69 48.03 -60.91
C ALA A 312 -5.73 47.31 -60.04
N ASN A 313 -7.01 47.35 -60.45
CA ASN A 313 -8.10 46.64 -59.78
C ASN A 313 -7.96 45.12 -59.87
N GLN A 314 -7.49 44.60 -61.01
CA GLN A 314 -7.34 43.17 -61.23
C GLN A 314 -6.13 42.60 -60.49
N ALA A 315 -5.03 43.38 -60.43
CA ALA A 315 -3.86 43.04 -59.61
C ALA A 315 -4.18 43.01 -58.11
N ALA A 316 -4.96 43.98 -57.62
CA ALA A 316 -5.44 44.01 -56.23
C ALA A 316 -6.34 42.81 -55.90
N SER A 317 -7.22 42.41 -56.83
CA SER A 317 -8.11 41.25 -56.70
C SER A 317 -7.33 39.93 -56.57
N TYR A 318 -6.35 39.68 -57.44
CA TYR A 318 -5.52 38.47 -57.35
C TYR A 318 -4.69 38.42 -56.08
N LYS A 319 -4.14 39.56 -55.63
CA LYS A 319 -3.42 39.66 -54.36
C LYS A 319 -4.32 39.33 -53.15
N ALA A 320 -5.57 39.79 -53.16
CA ALA A 320 -6.55 39.47 -52.11
C ALA A 320 -6.92 37.98 -52.12
N LYS A 321 -7.16 37.38 -53.30
CA LYS A 321 -7.44 35.95 -53.44
C LYS A 321 -6.28 35.07 -52.98
N LEU A 322 -5.04 35.42 -53.33
CA LEU A 322 -3.84 34.72 -52.87
C LEU A 322 -3.68 34.79 -51.35
N ARG A 323 -4.01 35.92 -50.73
CA ARG A 323 -4.00 36.04 -49.26
C ARG A 323 -5.01 35.08 -48.63
N LEU A 324 -6.24 35.07 -49.11
CA LEU A 324 -7.31 34.19 -48.59
C LEU A 324 -6.98 32.71 -48.82
N LEU A 325 -6.39 32.34 -49.96
CA LEU A 325 -5.95 30.97 -50.23
C LEU A 325 -4.81 30.53 -49.32
N LYS A 326 -3.83 31.40 -49.04
CA LYS A 326 -2.76 31.10 -48.09
C LYS A 326 -3.30 30.84 -46.68
N GLU A 327 -4.21 31.70 -46.22
CA GLU A 327 -4.89 31.55 -44.93
C GLU A 327 -5.74 30.26 -44.88
N ALA A 328 -6.48 29.95 -45.94
CA ALA A 328 -7.25 28.70 -46.03
C ALA A 328 -6.36 27.44 -46.05
N ILE A 329 -5.20 27.50 -46.71
CA ILE A 329 -4.21 26.41 -46.73
C ILE A 329 -3.63 26.20 -45.32
N GLU A 330 -3.22 27.27 -44.64
CA GLU A 330 -2.70 27.23 -43.28
C GLU A 330 -3.75 26.67 -42.31
N ASN A 331 -5.00 27.14 -42.39
CA ASN A 331 -6.11 26.61 -41.59
C ASN A 331 -6.33 25.11 -41.85
N LYS A 332 -6.29 24.66 -43.11
CA LYS A 332 -6.42 23.22 -43.43
C LYS A 332 -5.23 22.38 -42.97
N GLN A 333 -4.02 22.93 -42.97
CA GLN A 333 -2.85 22.28 -42.37
C GLN A 333 -3.00 22.14 -40.86
N ASN A 334 -3.49 23.18 -40.18
CA ASN A 334 -3.78 23.15 -38.74
C ASN A 334 -4.86 22.11 -38.41
N GLU A 335 -5.96 22.03 -39.16
CA GLU A 335 -7.01 21.01 -38.97
C GLU A 335 -6.44 19.57 -39.10
N ILE A 336 -5.51 19.33 -40.03
CA ILE A 336 -4.85 18.02 -40.17
C ILE A 336 -3.99 17.73 -38.94
N GLN A 337 -3.22 18.72 -38.47
CA GLN A 337 -2.37 18.57 -37.28
C GLN A 337 -3.22 18.33 -36.01
N GLU A 338 -4.35 19.02 -35.89
CA GLU A 338 -5.31 18.82 -34.80
C GLU A 338 -5.89 17.40 -34.84
N ALA A 339 -6.31 16.91 -36.01
CA ALA A 339 -6.80 15.55 -36.17
C ALA A 339 -5.74 14.49 -35.80
N GLU A 340 -4.47 14.73 -36.13
CA GLU A 340 -3.34 13.89 -35.72
C GLU A 340 -3.16 13.87 -34.19
N ASN A 341 -3.17 15.05 -33.57
CA ASN A 341 -3.05 15.20 -32.12
C ASN A 341 -4.21 14.53 -31.38
N MET A 342 -5.44 14.68 -31.89
CA MET A 342 -6.63 14.02 -31.34
C MET A 342 -6.50 12.49 -31.37
N MET A 343 -6.05 11.93 -32.50
CA MET A 343 -5.84 10.49 -32.63
C MET A 343 -4.76 9.98 -31.67
N LEU A 344 -3.65 10.71 -31.53
CA LEU A 344 -2.59 10.36 -30.60
C LEU A 344 -3.09 10.40 -29.15
N ASN A 345 -3.81 11.46 -28.76
CA ASN A 345 -4.37 11.59 -27.42
C ASN A 345 -5.38 10.48 -27.12
N MET A 346 -6.32 10.20 -28.04
CA MET A 346 -7.27 9.10 -27.93
C MET A 346 -6.55 7.76 -27.71
N LYS A 347 -5.50 7.48 -28.51
CA LYS A 347 -4.73 6.25 -28.38
C LYS A 347 -4.11 6.12 -26.99
N THR A 348 -3.44 7.17 -26.52
CA THR A 348 -2.79 7.19 -25.20
C THR A 348 -3.81 6.99 -24.07
N GLN A 349 -4.95 7.68 -24.11
CA GLN A 349 -6.00 7.54 -23.10
C GLN A 349 -6.62 6.15 -23.09
N VAL A 350 -6.95 5.59 -24.26
CA VAL A 350 -7.54 4.25 -24.38
C VAL A 350 -6.57 3.17 -23.88
N CYS A 351 -5.28 3.27 -24.19
CA CYS A 351 -4.25 2.37 -23.66
C CYS A 351 -4.13 2.51 -22.14
N ALA A 352 -4.05 3.73 -21.61
CA ALA A 352 -3.95 3.97 -20.16
C ALA A 352 -5.15 3.38 -19.40
N ILE A 353 -6.38 3.54 -19.91
CA ILE A 353 -7.58 2.94 -19.32
C ILE A 353 -7.53 1.40 -19.36
N SER A 354 -7.03 0.83 -20.46
CA SER A 354 -6.89 -0.62 -20.62
C SER A 354 -5.87 -1.20 -19.64
N ASP A 355 -4.72 -0.55 -19.52
CA ASP A 355 -3.65 -0.95 -18.60
C ASP A 355 -4.10 -0.83 -17.15
N TYR A 356 -4.75 0.30 -16.79
CA TYR A 356 -5.34 0.50 -15.46
C TYR A 356 -6.32 -0.61 -15.08
N ASN A 357 -7.28 -0.93 -15.96
CA ASN A 357 -8.25 -1.99 -15.69
C ASN A 357 -7.63 -3.40 -15.70
N THR A 358 -6.56 -3.61 -16.48
CA THR A 358 -5.80 -4.86 -16.43
C THR A 358 -5.13 -5.01 -15.06
N SER A 359 -4.48 -3.95 -14.55
CA SER A 359 -3.87 -3.95 -13.21
C SER A 359 -4.89 -4.21 -12.11
N ARG A 360 -6.11 -3.63 -12.18
CA ARG A 360 -7.20 -3.92 -11.23
C ARG A 360 -7.52 -5.41 -11.17
N LEU A 361 -7.71 -6.04 -12.33
CA LEU A 361 -8.04 -7.47 -12.42
C LEU A 361 -6.89 -8.36 -11.92
N ILE A 362 -5.64 -7.91 -12.07
CA ILE A 362 -4.47 -8.61 -11.54
C ILE A 362 -4.45 -8.53 -10.01
N VAL A 363 -4.64 -7.35 -9.43
CA VAL A 363 -4.71 -7.17 -7.96
C VAL A 363 -5.82 -8.01 -7.35
N GLU A 364 -7.01 -8.06 -7.98
CA GLU A 364 -8.11 -8.91 -7.50
C GLU A 364 -7.76 -10.41 -7.52
N LEU A 365 -7.00 -10.86 -8.52
CA LEU A 365 -6.54 -12.25 -8.61
C LEU A 365 -5.44 -12.54 -7.58
N GLU A 366 -4.41 -11.71 -7.52
CA GLU A 366 -3.24 -11.89 -6.65
C GLU A 366 -3.59 -11.82 -5.16
N THR A 367 -4.64 -11.09 -4.81
CA THR A 367 -5.14 -11.00 -3.43
C THR A 367 -6.21 -12.04 -3.11
N GLY A 368 -6.49 -12.98 -4.03
CA GLY A 368 -7.54 -13.98 -3.86
C GLY A 368 -8.96 -13.40 -3.73
N GLY A 369 -9.17 -12.17 -4.21
CA GLY A 369 -10.42 -11.41 -4.11
C GLY A 369 -10.59 -10.59 -2.83
N ASN A 370 -9.55 -10.49 -1.99
CA ASN A 370 -9.59 -9.69 -0.75
C ASN A 370 -9.46 -8.18 -1.00
N ILE A 371 -8.92 -7.79 -2.14
CA ILE A 371 -9.02 -6.42 -2.67
C ILE A 371 -9.93 -6.47 -3.90
N ARG A 372 -10.93 -5.58 -3.97
CA ARG A 372 -11.79 -5.36 -5.14
C ARG A 372 -12.08 -3.89 -5.33
N LEU A 373 -12.15 -3.46 -6.59
CA LEU A 373 -12.40 -2.06 -6.94
C LEU A 373 -13.72 -1.97 -7.70
N GLU A 374 -14.73 -1.32 -7.11
CA GLU A 374 -16.07 -1.18 -7.69
C GLU A 374 -16.29 0.25 -8.17
N ASP A 375 -16.58 0.45 -9.46
CA ASP A 375 -16.91 1.77 -9.98
C ASP A 375 -18.38 2.10 -9.73
N GLY A 376 -18.64 3.29 -9.21
CA GLY A 376 -19.98 3.71 -8.82
C GLY A 376 -20.83 4.17 -10.00
N LYS A 377 -22.13 3.94 -9.87
CA LYS A 377 -23.17 4.39 -10.79
C LYS A 377 -23.92 5.57 -10.16
N PRO A 378 -24.49 6.49 -10.95
CA PRO A 378 -25.35 7.56 -10.42
C PRO A 378 -26.55 7.06 -9.60
N SER A 379 -27.00 5.82 -9.84
CA SER A 379 -28.04 5.15 -9.04
C SER A 379 -27.59 4.76 -7.62
N ASP A 380 -26.29 4.73 -7.35
CA ASP A 380 -25.76 4.27 -6.08
C ASP A 380 -25.75 5.41 -5.06
N VAL A 381 -26.34 5.15 -3.88
CA VAL A 381 -26.42 6.14 -2.79
C VAL A 381 -25.03 6.59 -2.33
N TRP A 382 -24.08 5.65 -2.26
CA TRP A 382 -22.71 5.94 -1.85
C TRP A 382 -21.95 6.76 -2.90
N TYR A 383 -22.25 6.60 -4.19
CA TYR A 383 -21.67 7.41 -5.26
C TYR A 383 -22.08 8.87 -5.07
N SER A 384 -23.40 9.11 -4.95
CA SER A 384 -23.95 10.45 -4.76
C SER A 384 -23.40 11.12 -3.49
N SER A 385 -23.29 10.36 -2.40
CA SER A 385 -22.71 10.84 -1.14
C SER A 385 -21.24 11.28 -1.29
N CYS A 386 -20.44 10.57 -2.08
CA CYS A 386 -19.05 10.95 -2.35
C CYS A 386 -18.97 12.22 -3.20
N VAL A 387 -19.82 12.33 -4.25
CA VAL A 387 -19.89 13.51 -5.10
C VAL A 387 -20.29 14.74 -4.28
N ASP A 388 -21.33 14.62 -3.46
CA ASP A 388 -21.79 15.68 -2.57
C ASP A 388 -20.72 16.08 -1.57
N LEU A 389 -20.01 15.10 -0.99
CA LEU A 389 -18.91 15.36 -0.07
C LEU A 389 -17.80 16.17 -0.76
N VAL A 390 -17.34 15.76 -1.94
CA VAL A 390 -16.29 16.49 -2.69
C VAL A 390 -16.74 17.90 -3.04
N ASN A 391 -17.96 18.07 -3.55
CA ASN A 391 -18.51 19.38 -3.88
C ASN A 391 -18.67 20.27 -2.65
N SER A 392 -19.13 19.74 -1.51
CA SER A 392 -19.29 20.50 -0.26
C SER A 392 -17.97 21.02 0.32
N ARG A 393 -16.84 20.42 -0.10
CA ARG A 393 -15.48 20.74 0.35
C ARG A 393 -14.64 21.42 -0.74
N PHE A 394 -15.26 21.76 -1.87
CA PHE A 394 -14.67 22.57 -2.93
C PHE A 394 -14.94 24.07 -2.64
N PHE A 395 -13.94 24.73 -2.06
CA PHE A 395 -14.00 26.17 -1.77
C PHE A 395 -13.50 26.97 -2.97
N GLN A 396 -14.41 27.39 -3.85
CA GLN A 396 -14.09 28.06 -5.12
C GLN A 396 -13.07 29.20 -5.00
N GLN A 397 -13.12 29.98 -3.89
CA GLN A 397 -12.20 31.09 -3.63
C GLN A 397 -10.73 30.67 -3.65
N ASP A 398 -10.42 29.48 -3.14
CA ASP A 398 -9.06 28.95 -3.08
C ASP A 398 -8.48 28.65 -4.47
N PHE A 399 -9.34 28.41 -5.46
CA PHE A 399 -8.94 28.04 -6.81
C PHE A 399 -9.03 29.21 -7.81
N GLN A 400 -9.51 30.39 -7.40
CA GLN A 400 -9.67 31.54 -8.30
C GLN A 400 -8.35 31.98 -8.95
N ALA A 401 -7.24 31.90 -8.22
CA ALA A 401 -5.92 32.24 -8.74
C ALA A 401 -5.48 31.31 -9.89
N TYR A 402 -6.02 30.09 -9.91
CA TYR A 402 -5.74 29.06 -10.91
C TYR A 402 -6.73 29.10 -12.09
N GLY A 403 -7.68 30.04 -12.13
CA GLY A 403 -8.65 30.18 -13.22
C GLY A 403 -9.80 29.18 -13.19
N VAL A 404 -9.94 28.41 -12.10
CA VAL A 404 -11.01 27.42 -11.91
C VAL A 404 -12.31 28.12 -11.51
N SER A 405 -13.41 27.78 -12.17
CA SER A 405 -14.77 28.16 -11.79
C SER A 405 -15.50 27.08 -11.01
N ASP A 406 -15.32 25.82 -11.40
CA ASP A 406 -16.11 24.71 -10.85
C ASP A 406 -15.30 23.42 -10.90
N LEU A 407 -15.83 22.38 -10.28
CA LEU A 407 -15.25 21.05 -10.26
C LEU A 407 -16.28 20.03 -10.69
N ARG A 408 -15.77 18.95 -11.27
CA ARG A 408 -16.59 17.88 -11.74
C ARG A 408 -16.02 16.51 -11.46
N VAL A 409 -16.76 15.72 -10.70
CA VAL A 409 -16.43 14.32 -10.46
C VAL A 409 -16.67 13.51 -11.73
N VAL A 410 -15.62 12.81 -12.17
CA VAL A 410 -15.62 11.94 -13.36
C VAL A 410 -15.90 10.50 -12.97
N ARG A 411 -15.30 10.03 -11.87
CA ARG A 411 -15.42 8.67 -11.39
C ARG A 411 -15.28 8.60 -9.89
N VAL A 412 -16.07 7.73 -9.26
CA VAL A 412 -15.87 7.30 -7.88
C VAL A 412 -15.71 5.79 -7.91
N THR A 413 -14.59 5.30 -7.38
CA THR A 413 -14.30 3.88 -7.24
C THR A 413 -14.30 3.55 -5.75
N ARG A 414 -15.20 2.66 -5.32
CA ARG A 414 -15.23 2.09 -3.97
C ARG A 414 -14.14 1.03 -3.84
N ILE A 415 -13.36 1.15 -2.77
CA ILE A 415 -12.24 0.27 -2.45
C ILE A 415 -12.72 -0.76 -1.43
N HIS A 416 -12.91 -2.00 -1.87
CA HIS A 416 -13.15 -3.13 -0.98
C HIS A 416 -11.83 -3.77 -0.62
N ASN A 417 -11.30 -3.40 0.53
CA ASN A 417 -10.05 -3.91 1.00
C ASN A 417 -10.27 -4.59 2.36
N ARG A 418 -10.36 -5.93 2.36
CA ARG A 418 -10.65 -6.70 3.58
C ARG A 418 -9.53 -6.57 4.60
N PHE A 419 -8.28 -6.64 4.16
CA PHE A 419 -7.15 -6.62 5.08
C PHE A 419 -7.03 -5.25 5.79
N LEU A 420 -7.22 -4.12 5.09
CA LEU A 420 -7.23 -2.80 5.72
C LEU A 420 -8.43 -2.60 6.63
N ARG A 421 -9.59 -3.13 6.24
CA ARG A 421 -10.80 -3.06 7.07
C ARG A 421 -10.61 -3.81 8.38
N ASN A 422 -10.17 -5.06 8.32
CA ASN A 422 -9.92 -5.88 9.51
C ASN A 422 -8.91 -5.19 10.42
N ARG A 423 -7.80 -4.68 9.86
CA ARG A 423 -6.78 -3.91 10.60
C ARG A 423 -7.33 -2.67 11.29
N PHE A 424 -8.17 -1.91 10.58
CA PHE A 424 -8.83 -0.73 11.15
C PHE A 424 -9.80 -1.11 12.28
N GLU A 425 -10.59 -2.17 12.08
CA GLU A 425 -11.58 -2.65 13.06
C GLU A 425 -10.90 -3.21 14.32
N GLU A 426 -9.89 -4.07 14.16
CA GLU A 426 -9.11 -4.60 15.29
C GLU A 426 -8.45 -3.46 16.08
N ARG A 427 -7.83 -2.51 15.39
CA ARG A 427 -7.20 -1.38 16.06
C ARG A 427 -8.22 -0.48 16.78
N LEU A 428 -9.41 -0.33 16.21
CA LEU A 428 -10.50 0.42 16.82
C LEU A 428 -11.01 -0.27 18.10
N GLU A 429 -11.18 -1.59 18.06
CA GLU A 429 -11.61 -2.41 19.21
C GLU A 429 -10.62 -2.37 20.38
N GLN A 430 -9.33 -2.24 20.09
CA GLN A 430 -8.30 -2.03 21.12
C GLN A 430 -8.42 -0.67 21.84
N LEU A 431 -9.08 0.32 21.22
CA LEU A 431 -9.17 1.68 21.74
C LEU A 431 -10.53 2.03 22.36
N VAL A 432 -11.61 1.41 21.87
CA VAL A 432 -12.99 1.72 22.30
C VAL A 432 -13.85 0.47 22.36
N ASP A 433 -14.85 0.50 23.23
CA ASP A 433 -15.93 -0.49 23.24
C ASP A 433 -16.82 -0.28 22.01
N THR A 434 -16.70 -1.18 21.02
CA THR A 434 -17.46 -1.10 19.77
C THR A 434 -18.93 -1.47 19.93
N SER A 435 -19.33 -2.03 21.07
CA SER A 435 -20.74 -2.27 21.40
C SER A 435 -21.50 -0.98 21.70
N ASP A 436 -20.80 0.06 22.15
CA ASP A 436 -21.34 1.41 22.33
C ASP A 436 -21.24 2.22 21.03
N GLY A 437 -22.35 2.66 20.46
CA GLY A 437 -22.38 3.49 19.26
C GLY A 437 -21.75 4.89 19.42
N SER A 438 -21.39 5.31 20.63
CA SER A 438 -20.84 6.65 20.92
C SER A 438 -19.54 6.96 20.17
N TYR A 439 -18.67 5.96 19.94
CA TYR A 439 -17.39 6.15 19.22
C TYR A 439 -17.60 6.65 17.79
N LYS A 440 -18.75 6.35 17.17
CA LYS A 440 -19.06 6.77 15.80
C LYS A 440 -19.07 8.30 15.63
N ARG A 441 -19.23 9.06 16.72
CA ARG A 441 -19.10 10.53 16.72
C ARG A 441 -17.67 11.02 16.45
N SER A 442 -16.69 10.15 16.63
CA SER A 442 -15.28 10.44 16.36
C SER A 442 -14.82 9.88 15.01
N LEU A 443 -15.73 9.28 14.23
CA LEU A 443 -15.46 8.87 12.85
C LEU A 443 -15.72 10.03 11.91
N GLU A 444 -14.75 10.29 11.04
CA GLU A 444 -14.84 11.34 10.01
C GLU A 444 -14.44 10.80 8.64
N TYR A 445 -14.91 11.49 7.60
CA TYR A 445 -14.45 11.27 6.24
C TYR A 445 -13.56 12.43 5.80
N LEU A 446 -12.28 12.13 5.58
CA LEU A 446 -11.26 13.10 5.20
C LEU A 446 -10.62 12.75 3.86
N PHE A 447 -9.92 13.72 3.31
CA PHE A 447 -9.35 13.74 1.98
C PHE A 447 -7.84 13.54 2.07
N TYR A 448 -7.32 12.60 1.30
CA TYR A 448 -5.90 12.46 1.00
C TYR A 448 -5.67 12.70 -0.49
N GLY A 449 -4.87 13.72 -0.81
CA GLY A 449 -4.48 14.06 -2.18
C GLY A 449 -3.06 13.61 -2.51
N GLN A 450 -2.69 13.74 -3.78
CA GLN A 450 -1.37 13.35 -4.26
C GLN A 450 -0.30 14.34 -3.77
N ASP A 451 0.64 13.87 -2.95
CA ASP A 451 1.83 14.63 -2.59
C ASP A 451 2.91 14.46 -3.67
N PRO A 452 3.47 15.55 -4.25
CA PRO A 452 4.52 15.46 -5.26
C PRO A 452 5.78 14.70 -4.83
N ARG A 453 6.05 14.58 -3.52
CA ARG A 453 7.18 13.82 -2.97
C ARG A 453 6.98 12.30 -3.05
N LEU A 454 5.75 11.84 -3.18
CA LEU A 454 5.37 10.42 -3.16
C LEU A 454 4.56 10.04 -4.40
N PRO A 455 5.15 10.04 -5.62
CA PRO A 455 4.42 9.77 -6.86
C PRO A 455 3.78 8.37 -6.85
N GLY A 456 2.48 8.30 -7.19
CA GLY A 456 1.74 7.03 -7.25
C GLY A 456 1.20 6.52 -5.91
N GLU A 457 1.42 7.26 -4.82
CA GLU A 457 1.05 6.83 -3.46
C GLU A 457 -0.45 6.61 -3.30
N ILE A 458 -1.33 7.32 -4.02
CA ILE A 458 -2.79 7.12 -3.95
C ILE A 458 -3.17 5.66 -4.25
N LEU A 459 -2.62 5.07 -5.31
CA LEU A 459 -2.94 3.70 -5.71
C LEU A 459 -2.29 2.70 -4.74
N ARG A 460 -1.06 2.97 -4.30
CA ARG A 460 -0.36 2.15 -3.31
C ARG A 460 -1.10 2.13 -1.97
N VAL A 461 -1.61 3.27 -1.50
CA VAL A 461 -2.38 3.37 -0.26
C VAL A 461 -3.71 2.63 -0.36
N ALA A 462 -4.38 2.70 -1.52
CA ALA A 462 -5.59 1.91 -1.75
C ALA A 462 -5.32 0.39 -1.65
N GLU A 463 -4.14 -0.05 -2.06
CA GLU A 463 -3.73 -1.47 -2.06
C GLU A 463 -3.08 -1.94 -0.77
N GLU A 464 -2.36 -1.09 -0.03
CA GLU A 464 -1.49 -1.50 1.11
C GLU A 464 -1.77 -0.72 2.41
N GLY A 465 -2.58 0.35 2.35
CA GLY A 465 -2.83 1.27 3.46
C GLY A 465 -1.77 2.36 3.59
N PHE A 466 -1.94 3.25 4.57
CA PHE A 466 -0.97 4.31 4.85
C PHE A 466 0.32 3.76 5.44
N ARG A 467 1.41 4.53 5.37
CA ARG A 467 2.70 4.13 5.94
C ARG A 467 2.75 4.49 7.44
N PRO A 468 3.63 3.84 8.22
CA PRO A 468 3.90 4.27 9.59
C PRO A 468 4.37 5.74 9.67
N SER A 469 4.17 6.38 10.82
CA SER A 469 4.59 7.76 11.09
C SER A 469 6.05 8.02 10.78
N ASP A 470 6.91 7.04 11.09
CA ASP A 470 8.35 7.19 11.06
C ASP A 470 8.88 7.35 9.62
N PHE A 471 8.27 6.62 8.68
CA PHE A 471 8.56 6.78 7.25
C PHE A 471 8.35 8.22 6.77
N TYR A 472 7.26 8.87 7.19
CA TYR A 472 6.99 10.26 6.82
C TYR A 472 8.03 11.20 7.43
N GLY A 473 8.44 10.95 8.68
CA GLY A 473 9.51 11.70 9.34
C GLY A 473 10.85 11.61 8.58
N GLU A 474 11.23 10.41 8.13
CA GLU A 474 12.48 10.15 7.40
C GLU A 474 12.58 10.92 6.08
N ILE A 475 11.46 11.10 5.36
CA ILE A 475 11.40 11.86 4.10
C ILE A 475 11.17 13.37 4.31
N GLY A 476 11.27 13.86 5.55
CA GLY A 476 11.10 15.28 5.90
C GLY A 476 9.65 15.77 5.85
N MET A 477 8.68 14.88 5.98
CA MET A 477 7.28 15.21 6.22
C MET A 477 6.99 15.24 7.73
N GLU A 478 5.82 15.74 8.10
CA GLU A 478 5.30 15.56 9.47
C GLU A 478 5.16 14.06 9.72
N ALA A 479 5.56 13.57 10.89
CA ALA A 479 5.57 12.14 11.23
C ALA A 479 4.15 11.63 11.56
N ALA A 480 3.25 11.75 10.59
CA ALA A 480 1.82 11.43 10.71
C ALA A 480 1.18 11.33 9.32
N VAL A 481 0.05 10.63 9.24
CA VAL A 481 -0.80 10.64 8.05
C VAL A 481 -1.54 11.98 7.98
N SER A 482 -1.25 12.78 6.95
CA SER A 482 -1.86 14.10 6.74
C SER A 482 -3.12 14.00 5.90
N LEU A 483 -4.26 14.38 6.48
CA LEU A 483 -5.59 14.31 5.88
C LEU A 483 -6.30 15.67 6.02
N SER A 484 -7.22 15.99 5.12
CA SER A 484 -7.87 17.30 5.10
C SER A 484 -9.38 17.18 4.92
N ASN A 485 -10.13 18.17 5.38
CA ASN A 485 -11.55 18.29 5.05
C ASN A 485 -11.78 19.22 3.84
N SER A 486 -10.72 19.77 3.23
CA SER A 486 -10.74 20.73 2.14
C SER A 486 -10.00 20.20 0.92
N LEU A 487 -10.60 20.34 -0.26
CA LEU A 487 -9.99 19.93 -1.52
C LEU A 487 -8.77 20.78 -1.88
N SER A 488 -8.79 22.07 -1.55
CA SER A 488 -7.67 22.96 -1.86
C SER A 488 -6.39 22.54 -1.13
N ILE A 489 -6.51 22.16 0.14
CA ILE A 489 -5.39 21.62 0.92
C ILE A 489 -4.89 20.29 0.34
N ALA A 490 -5.79 19.44 -0.15
CA ALA A 490 -5.44 18.12 -0.66
C ALA A 490 -4.79 18.16 -2.07
N ASP A 491 -5.28 19.00 -2.98
CA ASP A 491 -4.93 18.91 -4.42
C ASP A 491 -4.06 20.07 -4.94
N ILE A 492 -4.02 21.24 -4.28
CA ILE A 492 -3.15 22.35 -4.70
C ILE A 492 -1.66 21.96 -4.76
N PRO A 493 -1.09 21.17 -3.83
CA PRO A 493 0.30 20.75 -3.93
C PRO A 493 0.63 20.07 -5.27
N ARG A 494 -0.26 19.19 -5.76
CA ARG A 494 -0.15 18.55 -7.08
C ARG A 494 -0.21 19.58 -8.20
N ILE A 495 -1.16 20.52 -8.14
CA ILE A 495 -1.30 21.59 -9.13
C ILE A 495 -0.02 22.42 -9.20
N GLN A 496 0.50 22.90 -8.07
CA GLN A 496 1.69 23.74 -8.01
C GLN A 496 2.92 23.04 -8.59
N ASP A 497 3.10 21.74 -8.29
CA ASP A 497 4.18 20.93 -8.89
C ASP A 497 4.02 20.79 -10.41
N ALA A 498 2.80 20.55 -10.90
CA ALA A 498 2.52 20.49 -12.34
C ALA A 498 2.85 21.81 -13.06
N LEU A 499 2.45 22.96 -12.48
CA LEU A 499 2.77 24.28 -13.02
C LEU A 499 4.27 24.54 -13.07
N LYS A 500 4.99 24.14 -12.02
CA LYS A 500 6.45 24.27 -11.97
C LYS A 500 7.12 23.44 -13.07
N LYS A 501 6.64 22.22 -13.32
CA LYS A 501 7.12 21.35 -14.42
C LYS A 501 6.84 21.91 -15.80
N GLN A 502 5.72 22.63 -15.96
CA GLN A 502 5.37 23.33 -17.20
C GLN A 502 6.15 24.65 -17.42
N GLY A 503 6.95 25.09 -16.43
CA GLY A 503 7.69 26.36 -16.52
C GLY A 503 6.81 27.60 -16.34
N VAL A 504 5.62 27.47 -15.74
CA VAL A 504 4.70 28.58 -15.50
C VAL A 504 5.27 29.50 -14.42
N SER A 505 5.33 30.81 -14.70
CA SER A 505 5.78 31.80 -13.71
C SER A 505 4.76 31.94 -12.58
N CYS A 506 5.20 31.66 -11.34
CA CYS A 506 4.38 31.70 -10.14
C CYS A 506 4.83 32.81 -9.18
N ASN A 507 3.91 33.23 -8.31
CA ASN A 507 4.15 34.09 -7.16
C ASN A 507 4.83 33.29 -6.03
N PRO A 508 5.37 33.96 -4.98
CA PRO A 508 5.99 33.28 -3.85
C PRO A 508 5.06 32.32 -3.09
N ASP A 509 3.75 32.54 -3.16
CA ASP A 509 2.71 31.68 -2.57
C ASP A 509 2.34 30.47 -3.44
N GLY A 510 3.01 30.28 -4.59
CA GLY A 510 2.78 29.19 -5.53
C GLY A 510 1.59 29.39 -6.48
N THR A 511 0.93 30.55 -6.46
CA THR A 511 -0.13 30.86 -7.42
C THR A 511 0.45 31.33 -8.77
N PRO A 512 -0.18 31.01 -9.91
CA PRO A 512 0.34 31.43 -11.20
C PRO A 512 0.13 32.94 -11.44
N LYS A 513 1.09 33.60 -12.12
CA LYS A 513 0.98 35.02 -12.48
C LYS A 513 -0.01 35.28 -13.61
N MET A 514 -0.14 34.32 -14.52
CA MET A 514 -1.13 34.31 -15.60
C MET A 514 -2.28 33.39 -15.23
N ARG A 515 -3.52 33.74 -15.59
CA ARG A 515 -4.72 32.94 -15.28
C ARG A 515 -5.27 32.13 -16.46
N TYR A 516 -4.62 32.18 -17.62
CA TYR A 516 -5.11 31.64 -18.89
C TYR A 516 -4.05 30.73 -19.51
N GLY A 517 -4.49 29.73 -20.28
CA GLY A 517 -3.59 28.80 -21.00
C GLY A 517 -2.84 27.82 -20.08
N ILE A 518 -3.42 27.51 -18.91
CA ILE A 518 -2.83 26.62 -17.91
C ILE A 518 -3.52 25.26 -17.94
N GLU A 519 -2.75 24.19 -18.00
CA GLU A 519 -3.26 22.82 -17.90
C GLU A 519 -3.03 22.28 -16.48
N LEU A 520 -4.12 22.17 -15.70
CA LEU A 520 -4.04 21.67 -14.32
C LEU A 520 -3.95 20.14 -14.24
N GLY A 521 -4.30 19.44 -15.31
CA GLY A 521 -4.50 17.99 -15.33
C GLY A 521 -5.70 17.52 -14.49
N ASN A 522 -6.01 16.23 -14.60
CA ASN A 522 -7.07 15.61 -13.82
C ASN A 522 -6.64 15.44 -12.36
N GLY A 523 -7.56 15.69 -11.43
CA GLY A 523 -7.35 15.50 -10.01
C GLY A 523 -7.74 14.10 -9.55
N GLN A 524 -7.05 13.61 -8.53
CA GLN A 524 -7.34 12.34 -7.86
C GLN A 524 -7.29 12.54 -6.34
N LEU A 525 -8.19 11.87 -5.63
CA LEU A 525 -8.35 12.01 -4.20
C LEU A 525 -8.81 10.69 -3.58
N LEU A 526 -8.24 10.31 -2.44
CA LEU A 526 -8.85 9.29 -1.57
C LEU A 526 -9.78 9.95 -0.55
N ILE A 527 -10.99 9.41 -0.43
CA ILE A 527 -11.86 9.62 0.73
C ILE A 527 -11.56 8.50 1.72
N THR A 528 -11.05 8.88 2.88
CA THR A 528 -10.65 7.97 3.95
C THR A 528 -11.62 8.07 5.13
N LYS A 529 -12.00 6.92 5.68
CA LYS A 529 -12.66 6.82 6.98
C LYS A 529 -11.59 6.88 8.06
N VAL A 530 -11.74 7.80 9.00
CA VAL A 530 -10.71 8.11 9.99
C VAL A 530 -11.32 8.09 11.38
N PHE A 531 -10.63 7.47 12.32
CA PHE A 531 -11.01 7.56 13.73
C PHE A 531 -10.16 8.62 14.44
N LEU A 532 -10.80 9.73 14.84
CA LEU A 532 -10.16 10.90 15.43
C LEU A 532 -10.34 10.97 16.96
N ALA A 533 -10.36 9.82 17.65
CA ALA A 533 -10.40 9.84 19.11
C ALA A 533 -9.20 10.60 19.70
N ARG A 534 -9.41 11.23 20.86
CA ARG A 534 -8.39 12.02 21.58
C ARG A 534 -7.69 13.05 20.68
N CYS A 535 -8.43 13.69 19.77
CA CYS A 535 -7.90 14.72 18.88
C CYS A 535 -7.73 16.08 19.59
N THR A 536 -6.66 16.81 19.30
CA THR A 536 -6.40 18.15 19.85
C THR A 536 -5.94 19.15 18.77
N ALA A 537 -6.06 20.45 19.05
CA ALA A 537 -5.46 21.48 18.22
C ALA A 537 -3.94 21.56 18.49
N GLU A 538 -3.15 21.86 17.47
CA GLU A 538 -1.67 21.98 17.57
C GLU A 538 -1.17 22.92 18.69
N LYS A 539 -1.97 23.90 19.11
CA LYS A 539 -1.59 24.88 20.15
C LYS A 539 -1.38 24.28 21.55
N ASN A 540 -1.60 22.97 21.73
CA ASN A 540 -1.59 22.26 23.02
C ASN A 540 -0.46 21.21 23.12
N ALA A 541 0.74 21.50 22.64
CA ALA A 541 1.86 20.57 22.72
C ALA A 541 2.42 20.45 24.16
N THR A 542 2.60 19.21 24.62
CA THR A 542 3.18 18.89 25.93
C THR A 542 4.30 17.88 25.74
N LYS A 543 5.50 18.14 26.27
CA LYS A 543 6.59 17.17 26.30
C LYS A 543 6.52 16.38 27.60
N THR A 544 6.64 15.05 27.51
CA THR A 544 6.80 14.22 28.71
C THR A 544 8.28 14.18 29.07
N ASN A 545 8.60 14.62 30.28
CA ASN A 545 9.97 14.67 30.77
C ASN A 545 10.48 13.26 31.06
N SER A 546 11.59 12.86 30.43
CA SER A 546 12.13 11.49 30.49
C SER A 546 12.65 11.07 31.88
N GLU A 547 12.90 12.04 32.77
CA GLU A 547 13.41 11.77 34.12
C GLU A 547 12.32 11.75 35.19
N THR A 548 11.25 12.53 35.02
CA THR A 548 10.19 12.71 36.05
C THR A 548 8.85 12.09 35.67
N GLY A 549 8.64 11.74 34.39
CA GLY A 549 7.38 11.21 33.87
C GLY A 549 6.21 12.21 33.91
N GLN A 550 6.49 13.48 34.21
CA GLN A 550 5.49 14.56 34.24
C GLN A 550 5.45 15.29 32.90
N ASP A 551 4.25 15.75 32.50
CA ASP A 551 4.06 16.51 31.28
C ASP A 551 4.33 18.00 31.54
N GLU A 552 5.31 18.54 30.82
CA GLU A 552 5.60 19.97 30.80
C GLU A 552 5.11 20.56 29.46
N PRO A 553 4.65 21.84 29.43
CA PRO A 553 4.37 22.51 28.17
C PRO A 553 5.64 22.48 27.30
N ALA A 554 5.50 22.15 26.02
CA ALA A 554 6.63 22.16 25.11
C ALA A 554 7.12 23.61 24.97
N GLU A 555 8.16 23.99 25.72
CA GLU A 555 8.74 25.33 25.64
C GLU A 555 9.27 25.58 24.22
N ASP A 556 8.62 26.51 23.53
CA ASP A 556 9.21 27.39 22.53
C ASP A 556 8.27 28.61 22.36
N LEU A 557 8.08 29.37 23.44
CA LEU A 557 7.30 30.62 23.43
C LEU A 557 8.03 31.77 22.70
N ASP A 558 9.31 31.59 22.35
CA ASP A 558 10.20 32.65 21.86
C ASP A 558 10.67 32.48 20.40
N THR A 559 10.35 31.35 19.75
CA THR A 559 10.55 31.19 18.30
C THR A 559 9.20 30.92 17.62
N GLN A 560 8.83 31.72 16.63
CA GLN A 560 7.58 31.56 15.84
C GLN A 560 7.54 30.27 14.98
N LYS A 561 8.30 29.23 15.35
CA LYS A 561 8.37 27.98 14.59
C LYS A 561 7.34 26.97 15.11
N PRO A 562 6.58 26.30 14.23
CA PRO A 562 5.64 25.27 14.64
C PRO A 562 6.38 24.07 15.26
N ILE A 563 5.79 23.49 16.30
CA ILE A 563 6.32 22.31 16.98
C ILE A 563 6.18 21.10 16.04
N PRO A 564 7.23 20.29 15.82
CA PRO A 564 7.15 19.12 14.95
C PRO A 564 6.02 18.19 15.37
N LEU A 565 5.19 17.76 14.42
CA LEU A 565 4.09 16.83 14.71
C LEU A 565 4.62 15.40 14.71
N ASN A 566 4.79 14.85 15.92
CA ASN A 566 5.16 13.47 16.14
C ASN A 566 4.53 12.96 17.45
N ARG A 567 4.51 11.63 17.63
CA ARG A 567 3.92 10.97 18.80
C ARG A 567 4.58 11.39 20.12
N ASN A 568 5.88 11.72 20.11
CA ASN A 568 6.62 12.12 21.31
C ASN A 568 6.17 13.48 21.87
N ASN A 569 5.78 14.41 20.99
CA ASN A 569 5.27 15.73 21.37
C ASN A 569 3.77 15.72 21.74
N TYR A 570 3.06 14.63 21.43
CA TYR A 570 1.62 14.46 21.70
C TYR A 570 1.28 13.04 22.18
N PRO A 571 1.88 12.56 23.29
CA PRO A 571 1.80 11.15 23.68
C PRO A 571 0.39 10.68 24.07
N LYS A 572 -0.45 11.62 24.53
CA LYS A 572 -1.84 11.38 24.96
C LYS A 572 -2.88 11.49 23.83
N HIS A 573 -2.48 11.89 22.64
CA HIS A 573 -3.37 12.17 21.52
C HIS A 573 -3.10 11.21 20.35
N ASP A 574 -4.16 10.75 19.68
CA ASP A 574 -4.01 9.91 18.48
C ASP A 574 -3.94 10.75 17.20
N SER A 575 -4.41 11.99 17.27
CA SER A 575 -4.35 12.94 16.16
C SER A 575 -4.26 14.39 16.63
N VAL A 576 -3.68 15.23 15.78
CA VAL A 576 -3.58 16.68 15.96
C VAL A 576 -4.16 17.37 14.73
N TYR A 577 -4.82 18.52 14.88
CA TYR A 577 -5.27 19.31 13.74
C TYR A 577 -4.75 20.74 13.71
N ARG A 578 -4.54 21.22 12.48
CA ARG A 578 -4.26 22.62 12.12
C ARG A 578 -5.47 23.23 11.45
N VAL A 579 -5.66 24.52 11.66
CA VAL A 579 -6.72 25.31 11.04
C VAL A 579 -6.10 26.22 9.99
N LYS A 580 -6.68 26.27 8.80
CA LYS A 580 -6.22 27.19 7.75
C LYS A 580 -6.43 28.63 8.20
N ALA A 581 -5.37 29.44 8.16
CA ALA A 581 -5.39 30.81 8.69
C ALA A 581 -6.50 31.69 8.07
N ALA A 582 -6.79 31.49 6.77
CA ALA A 582 -7.81 32.24 6.05
C ALA A 582 -9.25 31.73 6.27
N ASP A 583 -9.42 30.48 6.75
CA ASP A 583 -10.76 29.88 6.90
C ASP A 583 -10.77 28.82 8.01
N THR A 584 -11.49 29.14 9.09
CA THR A 584 -11.58 28.26 10.28
C THR A 584 -12.33 26.94 10.05
N LYS A 585 -13.08 26.84 8.94
CA LYS A 585 -13.78 25.62 8.54
C LYS A 585 -12.86 24.61 7.86
N GLN A 586 -11.72 25.07 7.34
CA GLN A 586 -10.76 24.23 6.65
C GLN A 586 -9.64 23.81 7.60
N ARG A 587 -9.40 22.51 7.68
CA ARG A 587 -8.49 21.91 8.65
C ARG A 587 -7.69 20.78 8.02
N THR A 588 -6.50 20.58 8.57
CA THR A 588 -5.62 19.45 8.26
C THR A 588 -5.44 18.65 9.55
N TRP A 589 -5.69 17.36 9.50
CA TRP A 589 -5.46 16.42 10.58
C TRP A 589 -4.20 15.62 10.31
N PHE A 590 -3.47 15.35 11.38
CA PHE A 590 -2.24 14.57 11.42
C PHE A 590 -2.52 13.40 12.34
N VAL A 591 -2.73 12.22 11.77
CA VAL A 591 -3.06 10.99 12.49
C VAL A 591 -1.78 10.20 12.70
N PHE A 592 -1.39 9.97 13.96
CA PHE A 592 -0.12 9.31 14.28
C PHE A 592 -0.18 7.80 14.06
N ASP A 593 -1.34 7.20 14.27
CA ASP A 593 -1.57 5.78 14.05
C ASP A 593 -2.22 5.54 12.68
N HIS A 594 -1.42 5.08 11.74
CA HIS A 594 -1.85 4.81 10.38
C HIS A 594 -2.91 3.70 10.26
N TYR A 595 -3.06 2.83 11.27
CA TYR A 595 -4.12 1.81 11.29
C TYR A 595 -5.51 2.41 11.54
N LEU A 596 -5.60 3.64 12.05
CA LEU A 596 -6.86 4.38 12.24
C LEU A 596 -7.31 5.16 10.99
N VAL A 597 -6.73 4.85 9.83
CA VAL A 597 -7.06 5.49 8.55
C VAL A 597 -7.36 4.43 7.49
N LEU A 598 -8.62 4.33 7.08
CA LEU A 598 -9.09 3.36 6.09
C LEU A 598 -9.46 4.07 4.77
N PRO A 599 -8.74 3.85 3.65
CA PRO A 599 -9.17 4.34 2.34
C PRO A 599 -10.39 3.55 1.85
N GLU A 600 -11.52 4.25 1.63
CA GLU A 600 -12.77 3.60 1.19
C GLU A 600 -13.17 3.98 -0.23
N TYR A 601 -12.80 5.17 -0.71
CA TYR A 601 -13.14 5.62 -2.06
C TYR A 601 -12.00 6.36 -2.73
N LEU A 602 -11.80 6.10 -4.02
CA LEU A 602 -10.97 6.88 -4.93
C LEU A 602 -11.87 7.73 -5.80
N VAL A 603 -11.69 9.05 -5.78
CA VAL A 603 -12.42 10.01 -6.59
C VAL A 603 -11.49 10.60 -7.63
N GLU A 604 -11.95 10.61 -8.88
CA GLU A 604 -11.29 11.29 -9.99
C GLU A 604 -12.18 12.43 -10.47
N PHE A 605 -11.59 13.59 -10.72
CA PHE A 605 -12.33 14.79 -11.08
C PHE A 605 -11.56 15.69 -12.05
N GLU A 606 -12.30 16.56 -12.71
CA GLU A 606 -11.82 17.56 -13.66
C GLU A 606 -12.23 18.96 -13.21
N TYR A 607 -11.33 19.92 -13.41
CA TYR A 607 -11.61 21.33 -13.14
C TYR A 607 -12.28 22.00 -14.34
N VAL A 608 -13.31 22.78 -14.08
CA VAL A 608 -13.95 23.66 -15.06
C VAL A 608 -13.27 25.03 -15.00
N MET A 609 -12.79 25.53 -16.14
CA MET A 609 -12.01 26.78 -16.23
C MET A 609 -12.90 27.94 -16.71
N LYS A 610 -12.67 29.16 -16.18
CA LYS A 610 -13.47 30.37 -16.52
C LYS A 610 -13.31 30.87 -17.97
N HIS A 611 -12.21 30.53 -18.65
CA HIS A 611 -11.82 31.18 -19.90
C HIS A 611 -11.24 30.20 -20.94
N LYS A 612 -11.95 29.10 -21.22
CA LYS A 612 -11.75 28.38 -22.48
C LYS A 612 -12.57 29.09 -23.57
N SER A 613 -11.90 29.74 -24.53
CA SER A 613 -12.56 30.35 -25.72
C SER A 613 -13.02 29.31 -26.74
N VAL A 614 -12.66 28.04 -26.57
CA VAL A 614 -13.29 26.88 -27.20
C VAL A 614 -13.28 25.77 -26.14
N PRO A 615 -14.43 25.22 -25.73
CA PRO A 615 -14.42 24.06 -24.85
C PRO A 615 -13.94 22.86 -25.67
N ASP A 616 -12.87 22.19 -25.24
CA ASP A 616 -12.84 20.74 -25.45
C ASP A 616 -14.11 20.20 -24.78
N PRO A 617 -14.88 19.30 -25.41
CA PRO A 617 -16.00 18.65 -24.73
C PRO A 617 -15.53 18.12 -23.39
N PRO A 618 -16.06 18.65 -22.28
CA PRO A 618 -15.61 18.18 -20.99
C PRO A 618 -16.30 16.81 -20.80
N LEU A 619 -15.63 15.80 -20.24
CA LEU A 619 -16.13 14.42 -20.10
C LEU A 619 -17.57 14.29 -19.55
N SER A 620 -18.09 15.26 -18.77
CA SER A 620 -19.50 15.28 -18.34
C SER A 620 -20.49 16.03 -19.18
N PHE A 621 -20.06 16.86 -20.15
CA PHE A 621 -21.01 17.28 -21.17
C PHE A 621 -21.54 16.02 -21.88
N MET A 622 -20.74 14.94 -21.89
CA MET A 622 -21.15 13.60 -22.31
C MET A 622 -22.03 12.87 -21.29
N THR A 623 -21.87 13.11 -19.98
CA THR A 623 -22.67 12.49 -18.90
C THR A 623 -24.02 13.18 -18.68
N GLU A 624 -24.12 14.50 -18.90
CA GLU A 624 -25.36 15.27 -18.73
C GLU A 624 -26.31 15.13 -19.94
N LEU A 625 -25.76 15.02 -21.16
CA LEU A 625 -26.52 14.60 -22.36
C LEU A 625 -27.04 13.15 -22.25
N VAL A 626 -26.45 12.35 -21.36
CA VAL A 626 -26.80 10.96 -21.07
C VAL A 626 -27.96 10.84 -20.07
N GLU A 627 -28.06 11.71 -19.05
CA GLU A 627 -29.12 11.66 -18.03
C GLU A 627 -30.45 12.28 -18.48
N LYS A 628 -30.41 13.33 -19.31
CA LYS A 628 -31.63 14.04 -19.79
C LYS A 628 -32.38 13.32 -20.92
N GLY A 629 -31.93 12.14 -21.35
CA GLY A 629 -32.59 11.40 -22.43
C GLY A 629 -32.68 12.18 -23.76
N VAL A 630 -31.75 13.11 -24.01
CA VAL A 630 -31.71 13.93 -25.24
C VAL A 630 -31.12 13.12 -26.40
N LEU A 631 -31.74 11.96 -26.67
CA LEU A 631 -31.54 11.13 -27.85
C LEU A 631 -32.89 10.49 -28.27
N HIS A 632 -33.98 11.25 -28.22
CA HIS A 632 -35.09 11.09 -29.17
C HIS A 632 -34.99 12.21 -30.23
N PRO A 633 -35.27 11.92 -31.51
CA PRO A 633 -34.74 12.68 -32.65
C PRO A 633 -35.60 13.90 -32.98
N GLN A 634 -35.75 14.89 -32.08
CA GLN A 634 -36.48 16.13 -32.42
C GLN A 634 -35.99 17.48 -31.87
N ASN A 635 -34.91 17.61 -31.09
CA ASN A 635 -34.40 18.95 -30.71
C ASN A 635 -32.90 19.10 -30.97
N GLU A 636 -32.56 19.67 -32.13
CA GLU A 636 -31.21 19.89 -32.66
C GLU A 636 -30.53 21.20 -32.18
N THR A 637 -31.15 21.97 -31.28
CA THR A 637 -30.79 23.39 -31.13
C THR A 637 -29.66 23.72 -30.16
N GLU A 638 -29.15 22.79 -29.35
CA GLU A 638 -28.06 23.06 -28.39
C GLU A 638 -26.73 22.32 -28.70
N ALA A 639 -26.63 21.64 -29.85
CA ALA A 639 -25.45 20.88 -30.27
C ALA A 639 -24.84 21.39 -31.60
N SER A 640 -24.88 22.71 -31.83
CA SER A 640 -24.33 23.34 -33.04
C SER A 640 -22.81 23.44 -33.03
N ASP A 641 -22.18 23.49 -31.85
CA ASP A 641 -20.75 23.85 -31.73
C ASP A 641 -19.79 22.65 -31.73
N MET A 642 -20.27 21.41 -31.81
CA MET A 642 -19.40 20.24 -31.87
C MET A 642 -19.62 19.40 -33.12
N GLY A 643 -18.54 19.17 -33.86
CA GLY A 643 -18.56 18.43 -35.12
C GLY A 643 -19.18 17.02 -35.00
N PRO A 644 -19.70 16.44 -36.10
CA PRO A 644 -20.34 15.11 -36.14
C PRO A 644 -19.45 13.97 -35.60
N LEU A 645 -18.13 14.13 -35.72
CA LEU A 645 -17.13 13.14 -35.34
C LEU A 645 -16.89 13.08 -33.82
N ALA A 646 -16.87 14.24 -33.14
CA ALA A 646 -16.79 14.32 -31.68
C ALA A 646 -17.97 13.58 -31.06
N ARG A 647 -19.18 13.79 -31.58
CA ARG A 647 -20.40 13.07 -31.13
C ARG A 647 -20.31 11.55 -31.28
N SER A 648 -19.72 11.03 -32.35
CA SER A 648 -19.56 9.57 -32.56
C SER A 648 -18.49 8.94 -31.67
N LEU A 649 -17.36 9.64 -31.45
CA LEU A 649 -16.25 9.14 -30.63
C LEU A 649 -16.64 9.08 -29.14
N ILE A 650 -17.36 10.10 -28.70
CA ILE A 650 -17.92 10.26 -27.35
C ILE A 650 -18.94 9.16 -27.03
N LYS A 651 -19.89 8.93 -27.94
CA LYS A 651 -20.88 7.85 -27.86
C LYS A 651 -20.22 6.46 -27.83
N PHE A 652 -19.08 6.30 -28.49
CA PHE A 652 -18.32 5.05 -28.58
C PHE A 652 -17.48 4.78 -27.32
N LEU A 653 -16.79 5.78 -26.77
CA LEU A 653 -16.04 5.67 -25.51
C LEU A 653 -16.97 5.32 -24.33
N TYR A 654 -18.18 5.87 -24.30
CA TYR A 654 -19.21 5.54 -23.31
C TYR A 654 -19.72 4.08 -23.43
N GLN A 655 -19.98 3.60 -24.65
CA GLN A 655 -20.36 2.20 -24.88
C GLN A 655 -19.26 1.20 -24.48
N CYS A 656 -17.99 1.61 -24.51
CA CYS A 656 -16.87 0.80 -24.07
C CYS A 656 -16.75 0.75 -22.55
N ASN A 657 -17.07 1.84 -21.84
CA ASN A 657 -17.08 1.87 -20.37
C ASN A 657 -18.28 1.06 -19.80
N LEU A 658 -19.48 1.21 -20.38
CA LEU A 658 -20.66 0.45 -19.98
C LEU A 658 -20.58 -1.06 -20.27
N LYS A 659 -19.90 -1.48 -21.36
CA LYS A 659 -19.71 -2.92 -21.67
C LYS A 659 -18.65 -3.61 -20.82
N VAL A 660 -17.78 -2.85 -20.13
CA VAL A 660 -16.89 -3.40 -19.11
C VAL A 660 -17.61 -3.56 -17.77
N GLN A 661 -18.68 -2.79 -17.54
CA GLN A 661 -19.52 -2.81 -16.32
C GLN A 661 -20.86 -3.55 -16.47
N SER A 662 -21.22 -4.05 -17.66
CA SER A 662 -22.48 -4.76 -17.87
C SER A 662 -22.38 -6.18 -17.31
N ASN A 663 -22.96 -6.35 -16.12
CA ASN A 663 -23.32 -7.59 -15.44
C ASN A 663 -23.35 -8.80 -16.38
N ASN A 664 -22.44 -9.74 -16.18
CA ASN A 664 -22.59 -11.08 -16.71
C ASN A 664 -23.28 -11.91 -15.62
N PRO A 665 -24.39 -12.61 -15.86
CA PRO A 665 -25.02 -13.48 -14.85
C PRO A 665 -24.08 -14.58 -14.30
N GLU A 666 -22.95 -14.85 -14.97
CA GLU A 666 -21.85 -15.67 -14.45
C GLU A 666 -21.07 -15.03 -13.27
N GLU A 667 -21.15 -13.70 -13.07
CA GLU A 667 -20.60 -13.04 -11.87
C GLU A 667 -21.24 -13.60 -10.60
N ASP A 668 -22.51 -13.96 -10.63
CA ASP A 668 -23.25 -14.41 -9.45
C ASP A 668 -22.88 -15.85 -9.05
N GLU A 669 -22.44 -16.67 -10.00
CA GLU A 669 -21.95 -18.04 -9.77
C GLU A 669 -20.47 -18.04 -9.35
N CYS A 670 -19.64 -17.17 -9.95
CA CYS A 670 -18.24 -17.00 -9.54
C CYS A 670 -18.07 -16.26 -8.21
N THR A 671 -18.97 -15.34 -7.85
CA THR A 671 -18.98 -14.71 -6.51
C THR A 671 -19.33 -15.72 -5.42
N LYS A 672 -20.12 -16.76 -5.74
CA LYS A 672 -20.31 -17.92 -4.87
C LYS A 672 -19.05 -18.80 -4.78
N ILE A 673 -18.28 -18.94 -5.87
CA ILE A 673 -16.96 -19.62 -5.88
C ILE A 673 -15.89 -18.79 -5.13
N LEU A 674 -16.02 -17.46 -5.06
CA LEU A 674 -15.12 -16.59 -4.30
C LEU A 674 -15.31 -16.70 -2.78
N ASN A 675 -16.47 -17.19 -2.34
CA ASN A 675 -16.86 -17.41 -0.95
C ASN A 675 -17.01 -18.91 -0.63
N SER A 676 -16.29 -19.78 -1.33
CA SER A 676 -16.28 -21.21 -0.99
C SER A 676 -15.88 -21.41 0.47
N PRO A 677 -16.58 -22.30 1.21
CA PRO A 677 -16.22 -22.61 2.58
C PRO A 677 -14.77 -23.11 2.65
N PRO A 678 -14.08 -22.95 3.80
CA PRO A 678 -12.71 -23.37 3.93
C PRO A 678 -12.56 -24.86 3.61
N ILE A 679 -11.48 -25.20 2.91
CA ILE A 679 -11.20 -26.56 2.41
C ILE A 679 -11.05 -27.53 3.58
N ILE A 680 -10.47 -27.05 4.68
CA ILE A 680 -10.46 -27.71 5.98
C ILE A 680 -11.47 -26.96 6.87
N PRO A 681 -12.46 -27.65 7.47
CA PRO A 681 -13.48 -27.00 8.28
C PRO A 681 -12.87 -26.17 9.41
N ASP A 682 -13.42 -24.96 9.57
CA ASP A 682 -13.05 -24.02 10.62
C ASP A 682 -13.43 -24.55 12.00
N ARG A 683 -12.50 -24.47 12.96
CA ARG A 683 -12.55 -25.18 14.26
C ARG A 683 -13.02 -24.30 15.42
N SER A 684 -14.05 -23.48 15.20
CA SER A 684 -14.90 -23.04 16.33
C SER A 684 -15.51 -24.21 17.13
N SER A 685 -15.25 -25.46 16.73
CA SER A 685 -15.70 -26.72 17.33
C SER A 685 -14.59 -27.58 17.99
N ILE A 686 -13.34 -27.10 18.13
CA ILE A 686 -12.36 -27.77 19.02
C ILE A 686 -12.05 -26.88 20.21
N THR A 687 -12.83 -27.15 21.26
CA THR A 687 -12.68 -26.62 22.61
C THR A 687 -11.24 -26.70 23.12
N MET A 688 -10.83 -25.61 23.77
CA MET A 688 -9.64 -25.48 24.63
C MET A 688 -9.24 -26.79 25.30
N ILE A 689 -8.04 -27.27 25.00
CA ILE A 689 -7.32 -28.18 25.87
C ILE A 689 -6.49 -27.28 26.80
N SER A 690 -6.66 -27.47 28.11
CA SER A 690 -6.05 -26.64 29.13
C SER A 690 -4.51 -26.66 29.10
N LEU A 691 -3.93 -25.52 29.50
CA LEU A 691 -2.50 -25.25 29.76
C LEU A 691 -1.76 -26.35 30.57
N ASP A 692 -2.47 -27.25 31.25
CA ASP A 692 -1.90 -28.40 31.97
C ASP A 692 -1.24 -29.47 31.07
N THR A 693 -1.42 -29.40 29.73
CA THR A 693 -0.87 -30.41 28.81
C THR A 693 0.59 -30.12 28.38
N ILE A 694 1.11 -28.93 28.67
CA ILE A 694 2.48 -28.49 28.28
C ILE A 694 3.57 -29.27 29.05
N MET A 695 3.26 -29.88 30.20
CA MET A 695 4.27 -30.53 31.06
C MET A 695 4.62 -31.99 30.71
N VAL A 696 3.99 -32.62 29.70
CA VAL A 696 4.12 -34.08 29.49
C VAL A 696 4.76 -34.51 28.16
N ARG A 697 5.14 -33.59 27.26
CA ARG A 697 5.76 -33.97 25.96
C ARG A 697 7.21 -33.54 25.71
N CYS A 698 7.89 -32.94 26.68
CA CYS A 698 9.34 -32.64 26.60
C CYS A 698 10.21 -33.68 27.32
N GLY A 699 9.78 -34.95 27.36
CA GLY A 699 10.57 -36.06 27.89
C GLY A 699 10.56 -37.25 26.94
N ALA A 700 11.34 -37.15 25.85
CA ALA A 700 11.89 -38.28 25.09
C ALA A 700 13.06 -37.79 24.23
#